data_AF-A0A949SUU3-F1
#
_entry.id   AF-A0A949SUU3-F1
#
_cell.length_a   1.000
_cell.length_b   1.000
_cell.length_c   1.000
_cell.angle_alpha   90.00
_cell.angle_beta   90.00
_cell.angle_gamma   90.00
#
_symmetry.space_group_name_H-M   'P 1'
#
loop_
_entity.id
_entity.type
_entity.pdbx_description
1 polymer ?
#
loop_
_entity_poly.entity_id
_entity_poly.type
_entity_poly.pdbx_seq_one_letter_code
_entity_poly.pdbx_strand_id
1 'polypeptide(L)'
;MTRLLPWLVLLPLLAPALFGQAPLPDATLEKPRTNLVIRVQGATRDWEVMPLAIKKGGTTIASTANDFRLERDKWERTGAPKRYRLDKWRKVFNDFTDTAPQAQGAFFEFQARAPRTPTLAGVVEERTSGRSTYFRVPCDKVKVLGYPQTWVNIYEDYVGQFEGDQRRLAVKAWEEANRSLIENADQVASGFSAEERNDFAEFYQKQFVYVRDRNPQLASIYQELAEYHRQRGNLDAELSTYLDGIENKVPSPQMEEFNLNVGRIFVTRLLLHRQALPYLQAARAFSEARVLAARCHIELGELDQAREMLKSLLAAIASSAADLVLELTPENETGRANLLLARVEFSEANYAGAEATIKLIPQASTSWQEGQLLFAAMLTQRGLRDDFQKVKETLDPLPKMAEAKRLTSTKSTDPNLIYPYDPAMCEALVLYAQTDAQFRQPIETGDKPPVKPSDAVLRMLEVAKATDPLSAEPYLAEGRLKQRLGDFPGALEAYMAGLVIDPGNVRLNYAVAALRYKAGVVSEAKDLASRCLRQNPKFHPALVLLGEIALSDLDRLRDDLMQRRAAGEKVAFESELLGPLKEATAFFQGALEVQPAQPEVKLTLASLYLQLADITPATMNVKADADDVRRAYLVKARDLAGELMAAVRKLGERSSVDEQATASEIAATPTPACFNVYAAACYAMGEYAQARSALEEHLAILRGPNARKHFASNRVLSDYRNSEHVKYAERWLAAIRANERQYVEREEFSGEFKPDFYGQWNIVNAPKPDLSFMKSTGAGIKDGKLTIGLAGQKEAFVVSRLSVPKNYATLTRFSARFDKRGEQLFHRGVSLTKLSSNTGKPGLAPVNCVMLGIDPQGQVFWQVRRFKLDDQARQEEVVAGDLIDVRRYNGPLDKDAPLTLALVRRLSTDRSNIVFVAVINGYEVELTLPEGLDDVRRNDLEDKSLQIDCGFFVWALSDVAGEFSVDSAQFVFDSGLGKPE
;
A
#
# COMPACT_ATOMS: atom_id res chain seq x y z
N MET A 1 -22.92 -67.71 -37.15
CA MET A 1 -24.33 -68.10 -36.86
C MET A 1 -24.35 -69.06 -35.67
N THR A 2 -25.40 -68.94 -34.86
CA THR A 2 -25.94 -69.90 -33.87
C THR A 2 -25.28 -70.07 -32.48
N ARG A 3 -26.05 -69.54 -31.50
CA ARG A 3 -26.36 -70.05 -30.13
C ARG A 3 -25.36 -69.83 -29.00
N LEU A 4 -25.75 -69.59 -27.75
CA LEU A 4 -26.91 -68.99 -27.06
C LEU A 4 -26.50 -68.99 -25.58
N LEU A 5 -26.58 -67.82 -24.93
CA LEU A 5 -26.87 -67.57 -23.51
C LEU A 5 -25.96 -68.11 -22.36
N PRO A 6 -26.06 -67.51 -21.15
CA PRO A 6 -25.00 -67.32 -20.18
C PRO A 6 -25.17 -68.18 -18.92
N TRP A 7 -24.11 -68.30 -18.12
CA TRP A 7 -24.16 -68.33 -16.66
C TRP A 7 -22.74 -68.16 -16.09
N LEU A 8 -22.67 -67.24 -15.13
CA LEU A 8 -21.90 -67.31 -13.88
C LEU A 8 -20.42 -67.71 -13.88
N VAL A 9 -19.61 -66.78 -13.36
CA VAL A 9 -18.70 -66.99 -12.22
C VAL A 9 -17.77 -68.21 -12.36
N LEU A 10 -16.58 -67.97 -12.92
CA LEU A 10 -15.26 -68.58 -12.57
C LEU A 10 -14.32 -68.36 -13.77
N LEU A 11 -13.51 -67.29 -13.75
CA LEU A 11 -12.20 -67.17 -14.43
C LEU A 11 -11.64 -65.74 -14.25
N PRO A 12 -10.91 -65.50 -13.16
CA PRO A 12 -9.58 -64.94 -13.29
C PRO A 12 -8.59 -65.87 -12.58
N LEU A 13 -8.56 -67.12 -13.00
CA LEU A 13 -7.54 -68.11 -12.66
C LEU A 13 -7.26 -68.87 -13.95
N LEU A 14 -6.43 -68.28 -14.81
CA LEU A 14 -5.65 -68.87 -15.93
C LEU A 14 -5.50 -67.85 -17.07
N ALA A 15 -4.57 -66.91 -16.90
CA ALA A 15 -3.69 -66.42 -17.96
C ALA A 15 -2.63 -65.43 -17.41
N PRO A 16 -1.49 -65.93 -16.89
CA PRO A 16 -0.22 -65.24 -17.04
C PRO A 16 0.69 -66.15 -17.87
N ALA A 17 0.55 -66.12 -19.19
CA ALA A 17 1.51 -66.75 -20.08
C ALA A 17 1.43 -66.10 -21.45
N LEU A 18 2.60 -65.73 -21.97
CA LEU A 18 2.88 -65.33 -23.36
C LEU A 18 2.91 -63.83 -23.68
N PHE A 19 3.51 -63.02 -22.81
CA PHE A 19 4.47 -61.97 -23.24
C PHE A 19 5.60 -61.93 -22.20
N GLY A 20 6.82 -62.25 -22.64
CA GLY A 20 7.93 -62.72 -21.81
C GLY A 20 8.36 -61.78 -20.70
N GLN A 21 8.02 -62.12 -19.45
CA GLN A 21 8.66 -61.57 -18.27
C GLN A 21 10.05 -62.21 -18.12
N ALA A 22 11.07 -61.39 -17.86
CA ALA A 22 12.36 -61.93 -17.41
C ALA A 22 12.11 -62.66 -16.08
N PRO A 23 12.66 -63.87 -15.88
CA PRO A 23 12.49 -64.60 -14.63
C PRO A 23 13.00 -63.75 -13.46
N LEU A 24 12.22 -63.66 -12.38
CA LEU A 24 12.67 -63.00 -11.15
C LEU A 24 14.02 -63.60 -10.74
N PRO A 25 14.99 -62.79 -10.27
CA PRO A 25 16.23 -63.34 -9.72
C PRO A 25 15.87 -64.34 -8.61
N ASP A 26 16.61 -65.46 -8.57
CA ASP A 26 16.31 -66.61 -7.70
C ASP A 26 16.03 -66.15 -6.26
N ALA A 27 15.04 -66.76 -5.59
CA ALA A 27 14.49 -66.28 -4.31
C ALA A 27 15.52 -66.20 -3.16
N THR A 28 16.71 -66.75 -3.37
CA THR A 28 17.90 -66.55 -2.56
C THR A 28 18.99 -65.89 -3.40
N LEU A 29 18.88 -64.58 -3.61
CA LEU A 29 19.97 -63.77 -4.14
C LEU A 29 21.25 -64.04 -3.34
N GLU A 30 22.32 -64.45 -4.04
CA GLU A 30 23.61 -64.59 -3.38
C GLU A 30 24.05 -63.22 -2.86
N LYS A 31 24.29 -63.13 -1.56
CA LYS A 31 24.76 -61.89 -0.94
C LYS A 31 26.15 -61.51 -1.48
N PRO A 32 26.49 -60.21 -1.48
CA PRO A 32 27.87 -59.80 -1.69
C PRO A 32 28.75 -60.52 -0.68
N ARG A 33 29.93 -60.94 -1.13
CA ARG A 33 30.90 -61.63 -0.28
C ARG A 33 32.28 -61.11 -0.59
N THR A 34 33.08 -60.96 0.46
CA THR A 34 34.43 -60.39 0.37
C THR A 34 35.51 -61.45 0.21
N ASN A 35 35.19 -62.72 0.49
CA ASN A 35 36.14 -63.85 0.52
C ASN A 35 35.72 -64.98 -0.42
N LEU A 36 36.68 -65.85 -0.76
CA LEU A 36 36.42 -67.07 -1.52
C LEU A 36 35.70 -68.06 -0.60
N VAL A 37 34.65 -68.71 -1.10
CA VAL A 37 33.95 -69.77 -0.39
C VAL A 37 34.34 -71.11 -1.00
N ILE A 38 34.87 -71.99 -0.15
CA ILE A 38 35.25 -73.34 -0.56
C ILE A 38 34.58 -74.38 0.34
N ARG A 39 34.43 -75.59 -0.20
CA ARG A 39 34.09 -76.79 0.55
C ARG A 39 35.20 -77.79 0.39
N VAL A 40 35.78 -78.18 1.51
CA VAL A 40 36.74 -79.28 1.54
C VAL A 40 36.00 -80.60 1.64
N GLN A 41 36.41 -81.61 0.88
CA GLN A 41 35.80 -82.93 0.89
C GLN A 41 35.80 -83.52 2.32
N GLY A 42 34.62 -83.86 2.82
CA GLY A 42 34.42 -84.37 4.19
C GLY A 42 34.18 -83.28 5.25
N ALA A 43 34.26 -81.99 4.90
CA ALA A 43 33.87 -80.91 5.80
C ALA A 43 32.34 -80.81 5.93
N THR A 44 31.86 -80.51 7.15
CA THR A 44 30.43 -80.38 7.47
C THR A 44 29.85 -78.98 7.22
N ARG A 45 30.69 -77.99 6.92
CA ARG A 45 30.30 -76.60 6.63
C ARG A 45 31.23 -75.97 5.60
N ASP A 46 30.73 -74.91 4.96
CA ASP A 46 31.49 -74.11 4.00
C ASP A 46 32.48 -73.20 4.70
N TRP A 47 33.63 -72.98 4.05
CA TRP A 47 34.71 -72.18 4.58
C TRP A 47 34.92 -70.94 3.74
N GLU A 48 34.87 -69.79 4.40
CA GLU A 48 35.31 -68.52 3.83
C GLU A 48 36.80 -68.35 4.04
N VAL A 49 37.53 -68.14 2.96
CA VAL A 49 38.99 -68.15 2.95
C VAL A 49 39.55 -67.03 2.09
N MET A 50 40.72 -66.55 2.47
CA MET A 50 41.55 -65.66 1.67
C MET A 50 42.69 -66.48 1.05
N PRO A 51 42.72 -66.65 -0.28
CA PRO A 51 43.73 -67.47 -0.93
C PRO A 51 45.14 -66.87 -0.83
N LEU A 52 46.12 -67.70 -0.46
CA LEU A 52 47.52 -67.31 -0.32
C LEU A 52 48.39 -67.83 -1.46
N ALA A 53 48.34 -69.14 -1.72
CA ALA A 53 49.11 -69.76 -2.79
C ALA A 53 48.50 -71.10 -3.23
N ILE A 54 48.81 -71.51 -4.46
CA ILE A 54 48.71 -72.91 -4.89
C ILE A 54 50.12 -73.40 -5.19
N LYS A 55 50.51 -74.53 -4.61
CA LYS A 55 51.87 -75.09 -4.73
C LYS A 55 51.83 -76.55 -5.16
N LYS A 56 52.77 -76.97 -6.01
CA LYS A 56 52.95 -78.37 -6.43
C LYS A 56 54.44 -78.69 -6.44
N GLY A 57 54.85 -79.73 -5.71
CA GLY A 57 56.26 -80.16 -5.65
C GLY A 57 57.26 -79.10 -5.16
N GLY A 58 56.85 -78.20 -4.26
CA GLY A 58 57.69 -77.11 -3.75
C GLY A 58 57.66 -75.82 -4.58
N THR A 59 57.17 -75.89 -5.82
CA THR A 59 57.01 -74.73 -6.71
C THR A 59 55.69 -74.01 -6.43
N THR A 60 55.72 -72.67 -6.39
CA THR A 60 54.52 -71.85 -6.31
C THR A 60 53.94 -71.66 -7.71
N ILE A 61 52.73 -72.19 -7.91
CA ILE A 61 52.00 -72.16 -9.18
C ILE A 61 51.21 -70.86 -9.30
N ALA A 62 50.54 -70.47 -8.22
CA ALA A 62 49.80 -69.21 -8.14
C ALA A 62 49.92 -68.62 -6.73
N SER A 63 49.84 -67.30 -6.60
CA SER A 63 49.99 -66.63 -5.28
C SER A 63 49.19 -65.33 -5.17
N THR A 64 48.97 -64.82 -3.95
CA THR A 64 48.32 -63.52 -3.72
C THR A 64 49.06 -62.35 -4.37
N ALA A 65 50.38 -62.45 -4.54
CA ALA A 65 51.17 -61.38 -5.15
C ALA A 65 50.82 -61.17 -6.63
N ASN A 66 50.50 -62.25 -7.36
CA ASN A 66 50.37 -62.24 -8.81
C ASN A 66 48.97 -62.60 -9.31
N ASP A 67 48.33 -63.62 -8.70
CA ASP A 67 47.17 -64.30 -9.25
C ASP A 67 45.92 -64.08 -8.39
N PHE A 68 46.09 -64.11 -7.06
CA PHE A 68 45.00 -63.91 -6.10
C PHE A 68 44.90 -62.48 -5.57
N ARG A 69 45.43 -61.50 -6.31
CA ARG A 69 45.18 -60.09 -6.00
C ARG A 69 43.78 -59.75 -6.48
N LEU A 70 42.94 -59.23 -5.58
CA LEU A 70 41.58 -58.81 -5.94
C LEU A 70 41.65 -57.49 -6.72
N GLU A 71 41.60 -57.58 -8.04
CA GLU A 71 41.53 -56.41 -8.92
C GLU A 71 40.15 -55.76 -8.81
N ARG A 72 40.13 -54.43 -8.66
CA ARG A 72 38.91 -53.66 -8.42
C ARG A 72 38.77 -52.61 -9.51
N ASP A 73 37.69 -52.69 -10.26
CA ASP A 73 37.25 -51.52 -11.02
C ASP A 73 36.62 -50.55 -10.05
N LYS A 74 36.95 -49.28 -10.19
CA LYS A 74 36.45 -48.21 -9.32
C LYS A 74 35.50 -47.33 -10.10
N TRP A 75 34.54 -46.73 -9.40
CA TRP A 75 33.75 -45.64 -9.97
C TRP A 75 34.65 -44.45 -10.24
N GLU A 76 34.65 -43.92 -11.48
CA GLU A 76 35.50 -42.79 -11.89
C GLU A 76 35.32 -41.57 -10.97
N ARG A 77 34.09 -41.31 -10.52
CA ARG A 77 33.76 -40.13 -9.72
C ARG A 77 34.19 -40.22 -8.25
N THR A 78 34.21 -41.41 -7.65
CA THR A 78 34.38 -41.55 -6.18
C THR A 78 35.58 -42.42 -5.78
N GLY A 79 36.16 -43.17 -6.70
CA GLY A 79 37.24 -44.12 -6.40
C GLY A 79 36.80 -45.34 -5.58
N ALA A 80 35.50 -45.47 -5.26
CA ALA A 80 34.94 -46.62 -4.54
C ALA A 80 34.96 -47.88 -5.43
N PRO A 81 35.21 -49.09 -4.89
CA PRO A 81 35.14 -50.33 -5.64
C PRO A 81 33.75 -50.52 -6.27
N LYS A 82 33.69 -50.56 -7.60
CA LYS A 82 32.50 -50.86 -8.39
C LYS A 82 32.29 -52.37 -8.49
N ARG A 83 33.29 -53.08 -9.02
CA ARG A 83 33.22 -54.53 -9.25
C ARG A 83 34.57 -55.18 -9.03
N TYR A 84 34.54 -56.44 -8.62
CA TYR A 84 35.73 -57.29 -8.55
C TYR A 84 35.94 -57.98 -9.89
N ARG A 85 37.17 -57.92 -10.43
CA ARG A 85 37.59 -58.70 -11.60
C ARG A 85 38.17 -60.02 -11.14
N LEU A 86 37.52 -61.11 -11.53
CA LEU A 86 37.82 -62.45 -11.03
C LEU A 86 38.34 -63.41 -12.10
N ASP A 87 38.60 -62.95 -13.32
CA ASP A 87 38.96 -63.82 -14.45
C ASP A 87 40.22 -64.66 -14.15
N LYS A 88 41.22 -64.03 -13.52
CA LYS A 88 42.45 -64.72 -13.09
C LYS A 88 42.19 -65.74 -11.99
N TRP A 89 41.37 -65.38 -10.99
CA TRP A 89 41.00 -66.29 -9.91
C TRP A 89 40.25 -67.50 -10.48
N ARG A 90 39.20 -67.26 -11.27
CA ARG A 90 38.38 -68.31 -11.88
C ARG A 90 39.22 -69.25 -12.73
N LYS A 91 40.12 -68.72 -13.57
CA LYS A 91 41.03 -69.54 -14.37
C LYS A 91 41.91 -70.44 -13.50
N VAL A 92 42.62 -69.86 -12.53
CA VAL A 92 43.55 -70.61 -11.66
C VAL A 92 42.82 -71.67 -10.85
N PHE A 93 41.67 -71.34 -10.25
CA PHE A 93 40.90 -72.29 -9.46
C PHE A 93 40.27 -73.38 -10.34
N ASN A 94 39.75 -73.07 -11.52
CA ASN A 94 39.24 -74.10 -12.44
C ASN A 94 40.33 -75.06 -12.91
N ASP A 95 41.57 -74.58 -13.08
CA ASP A 95 42.70 -75.42 -13.53
C ASP A 95 43.25 -76.30 -12.40
N PHE A 96 43.19 -75.83 -11.14
CA PHE A 96 43.87 -76.48 -10.01
C PHE A 96 42.98 -76.94 -8.87
N THR A 97 41.67 -76.75 -8.91
CA THR A 97 40.69 -77.30 -7.94
C THR A 97 39.57 -78.04 -8.67
N ASP A 98 38.60 -78.62 -7.97
CA ASP A 98 37.44 -79.31 -8.59
C ASP A 98 37.78 -80.43 -9.60
N THR A 99 38.22 -81.60 -9.11
CA THR A 99 38.56 -82.81 -9.93
C THR A 99 39.52 -82.57 -11.11
N ALA A 100 40.09 -81.38 -11.24
CA ALA A 100 40.93 -81.02 -12.36
C ALA A 100 42.19 -81.90 -12.38
N PRO A 101 42.61 -82.43 -13.55
CA PRO A 101 43.77 -83.31 -13.63
C PRO A 101 45.04 -82.67 -13.05
N GLN A 102 45.18 -81.34 -13.15
CA GLN A 102 46.35 -80.61 -12.68
C GLN A 102 46.36 -80.44 -11.14
N ALA A 103 45.22 -80.59 -10.48
CA ALA A 103 45.05 -80.51 -9.03
C ALA A 103 45.75 -81.64 -8.27
N GLN A 104 45.96 -82.79 -8.91
CA GLN A 104 46.63 -83.94 -8.30
C GLN A 104 48.07 -83.57 -7.87
N GLY A 105 48.37 -83.74 -6.59
CA GLY A 105 49.65 -83.39 -5.97
C GLY A 105 49.87 -81.89 -5.73
N ALA A 106 48.89 -81.03 -6.04
CA ALA A 106 48.90 -79.62 -5.70
C ALA A 106 48.23 -79.36 -4.34
N PHE A 107 48.63 -78.28 -3.68
CA PHE A 107 48.10 -77.86 -2.38
C PHE A 107 47.70 -76.40 -2.41
N PHE A 108 46.52 -76.11 -1.86
CA PHE A 108 45.96 -74.79 -1.69
C PHE A 108 46.29 -74.29 -0.28
N GLU A 109 47.01 -73.18 -0.21
CA GLU A 109 47.31 -72.44 1.00
C GLU A 109 46.37 -71.24 1.11
N PHE A 110 45.74 -71.06 2.27
CA PHE A 110 44.81 -69.96 2.51
C PHE A 110 44.80 -69.51 3.97
N GLN A 111 44.32 -68.29 4.20
CA GLN A 111 43.98 -67.80 5.53
C GLN A 111 42.47 -67.93 5.76
N ALA A 112 42.06 -68.47 6.90
CA ALA A 112 40.65 -68.71 7.19
C ALA A 112 39.95 -67.46 7.74
N ARG A 113 38.72 -67.21 7.28
CA ARG A 113 37.85 -66.13 7.76
C ARG A 113 36.69 -66.67 8.59
N ALA A 114 36.02 -67.68 8.07
CA ALA A 114 34.96 -68.40 8.78
C ALA A 114 34.98 -69.88 8.38
N PRO A 115 35.15 -70.83 9.33
CA PRO A 115 35.59 -70.60 10.71
C PRO A 115 37.02 -70.07 10.78
N ARG A 116 37.38 -69.37 11.87
CA ARG A 116 38.75 -68.84 12.05
C ARG A 116 39.83 -69.91 12.19
N THR A 117 39.46 -71.10 12.66
CA THR A 117 40.33 -72.26 12.84
C THR A 117 39.69 -73.48 12.16
N PRO A 118 39.79 -73.61 10.83
CA PRO A 118 39.25 -74.75 10.10
C PRO A 118 40.07 -76.01 10.40
N THR A 119 39.42 -76.99 11.02
CA THR A 119 40.04 -78.28 11.37
C THR A 119 39.34 -79.41 10.63
N LEU A 120 40.08 -80.20 9.85
CA LEU A 120 39.62 -81.46 9.28
C LEU A 120 40.77 -82.47 9.33
N ALA A 121 40.69 -83.40 10.26
CA ALA A 121 41.77 -84.33 10.57
C ALA A 121 42.23 -85.11 9.31
N GLY A 122 43.54 -85.12 9.07
CA GLY A 122 44.14 -85.83 7.93
C GLY A 122 43.95 -85.18 6.56
N VAL A 123 43.32 -84.01 6.48
CA VAL A 123 43.09 -83.29 5.22
C VAL A 123 43.59 -81.85 5.26
N VAL A 124 43.47 -81.18 6.41
CA VAL A 124 43.88 -79.78 6.58
C VAL A 124 45.04 -79.69 7.54
N GLU A 125 46.14 -79.12 7.07
CA GLU A 125 47.33 -78.83 7.87
C GLU A 125 47.36 -77.36 8.26
N GLU A 126 47.49 -77.08 9.55
CA GLU A 126 47.79 -75.74 10.04
C GLU A 126 49.29 -75.47 9.96
N ARG A 127 49.65 -74.30 9.46
CA ARG A 127 51.04 -73.82 9.35
C ARG A 127 51.12 -72.41 9.90
N THR A 128 52.08 -72.17 10.78
CA THR A 128 52.34 -70.84 11.34
C THR A 128 53.67 -70.35 10.81
N SER A 129 53.68 -69.15 10.22
CA SER A 129 54.90 -68.47 9.80
C SER A 129 54.88 -67.04 10.35
N GLY A 130 55.78 -66.78 11.31
CA GLY A 130 55.79 -65.52 12.06
C GLY A 130 54.51 -65.29 12.86
N ARG A 131 53.84 -64.13 12.66
CA ARG A 131 52.56 -63.79 13.30
C ARG A 131 51.33 -64.27 12.53
N SER A 132 51.50 -64.95 11.40
CA SER A 132 50.41 -65.35 10.51
C SER A 132 50.22 -66.86 10.50
N THR A 133 49.00 -67.30 10.82
CA THR A 133 48.56 -68.69 10.66
C THR A 133 47.84 -68.84 9.32
N TYR A 134 48.21 -69.87 8.56
CA TYR A 134 47.55 -70.27 7.33
C TYR A 134 47.34 -71.78 7.29
N PHE A 135 46.44 -72.21 6.43
CA PHE A 135 46.00 -73.60 6.32
C PHE A 135 46.32 -74.11 4.93
N ARG A 136 46.70 -75.39 4.85
CA ARG A 136 47.06 -76.08 3.61
C ARG A 136 46.15 -77.28 3.40
N VAL A 137 45.62 -77.41 2.20
CA VAL A 137 44.70 -78.50 1.81
C VAL A 137 45.07 -79.01 0.42
N PRO A 138 45.07 -80.33 0.15
CA PRO A 138 45.22 -80.87 -1.20
C PRO A 138 44.16 -80.28 -2.13
N CYS A 139 44.55 -79.73 -3.28
CA CYS A 139 43.63 -78.99 -4.12
C CYS A 139 42.53 -79.87 -4.74
N ASP A 140 42.81 -81.15 -4.98
CA ASP A 140 41.86 -82.15 -5.47
C ASP A 140 40.73 -82.46 -4.47
N LYS A 141 40.91 -82.08 -3.20
CA LYS A 141 39.89 -82.16 -2.14
C LYS A 141 39.15 -80.85 -1.91
N VAL A 142 39.45 -79.80 -2.68
CA VAL A 142 38.82 -78.48 -2.56
C VAL A 142 37.84 -78.28 -3.70
N LYS A 143 36.58 -77.98 -3.36
CA LYS A 143 35.56 -77.50 -4.28
C LYS A 143 35.32 -76.02 -4.06
N VAL A 144 35.35 -75.23 -5.13
CA VAL A 144 35.01 -73.81 -5.03
C VAL A 144 33.49 -73.66 -5.11
N LEU A 145 32.91 -72.99 -4.13
CA LEU A 145 31.46 -72.76 -4.05
C LEU A 145 31.05 -71.34 -4.43
N GLY A 146 31.94 -70.37 -4.29
CA GLY A 146 31.64 -68.99 -4.67
C GLY A 146 32.84 -68.08 -4.57
N TYR A 147 32.86 -67.06 -5.41
CA TYR A 147 33.94 -66.07 -5.47
C TYR A 147 33.53 -64.75 -4.81
N PRO A 148 34.48 -63.88 -4.43
CA PRO A 148 34.17 -62.54 -3.93
C PRO A 148 33.37 -61.72 -4.94
N GLN A 149 32.24 -61.14 -4.55
CA GLN A 149 31.37 -60.38 -5.46
C GLN A 149 30.77 -59.16 -4.78
N THR A 150 30.61 -58.07 -5.55
CA THR A 150 29.85 -56.87 -5.15
C THR A 150 28.41 -56.94 -5.66
N TRP A 151 27.55 -56.04 -5.20
CA TRP A 151 26.20 -55.87 -5.77
C TRP A 151 26.20 -55.62 -7.29
N VAL A 152 27.23 -54.95 -7.81
CA VAL A 152 27.40 -54.76 -9.26
C VAL A 152 27.70 -56.08 -9.96
N ASN A 153 28.55 -56.94 -9.40
CA ASN A 153 28.83 -58.25 -9.98
C ASN A 153 27.55 -59.08 -10.07
N ILE A 154 26.74 -59.13 -9.00
CA ILE A 154 25.50 -59.92 -8.96
C ILE A 154 24.47 -59.36 -9.95
N TYR A 155 24.33 -58.03 -10.03
CA TYR A 155 23.44 -57.37 -10.98
C TYR A 155 23.87 -57.58 -12.44
N GLU A 156 25.15 -57.40 -12.75
CA GLU A 156 25.69 -57.60 -14.10
C GLU A 156 25.59 -59.08 -14.52
N ASP A 157 25.83 -60.03 -13.62
CA ASP A 157 25.66 -61.46 -13.88
C ASP A 157 24.20 -61.82 -14.18
N TYR A 158 23.23 -61.15 -13.54
CA TYR A 158 21.81 -61.35 -13.81
C TYR A 158 21.37 -60.65 -15.11
N VAL A 159 21.52 -59.33 -15.19
CA VAL A 159 21.04 -58.52 -16.34
C VAL A 159 21.83 -58.82 -17.61
N GLY A 160 23.11 -59.19 -17.49
CA GLY A 160 23.99 -59.52 -18.61
C GLY A 160 23.59 -60.78 -19.38
N GLN A 161 22.68 -61.59 -18.85
CA GLN A 161 22.11 -62.75 -19.55
C GLN A 161 21.06 -62.35 -20.59
N PHE A 162 20.64 -61.08 -20.60
CA PHE A 162 19.56 -60.58 -21.42
C PHE A 162 20.05 -59.46 -22.36
N GLU A 163 19.56 -59.47 -23.60
CA GLU A 163 19.85 -58.46 -24.62
C GLU A 163 18.57 -57.74 -25.08
N GLY A 164 18.73 -56.57 -25.70
CA GLY A 164 17.61 -55.79 -26.24
C GLY A 164 16.52 -55.47 -25.21
N ASP A 165 15.26 -55.65 -25.59
CA ASP A 165 14.09 -55.35 -24.74
C ASP A 165 13.95 -56.29 -23.54
N GLN A 166 14.44 -57.52 -23.65
CA GLN A 166 14.48 -58.48 -22.53
C GLN A 166 15.41 -57.99 -21.42
N ARG A 167 16.47 -57.26 -21.77
CA ARG A 167 17.35 -56.62 -20.78
C ARG A 167 16.61 -55.56 -19.96
N ARG A 168 15.76 -54.77 -20.59
CA ARG A 168 14.95 -53.75 -19.89
C ARG A 168 13.96 -54.39 -18.91
N LEU A 169 13.36 -55.52 -19.29
CA LEU A 169 12.45 -56.27 -18.43
C LEU A 169 13.19 -56.95 -17.27
N ALA A 170 14.41 -57.43 -17.49
CA ALA A 170 15.26 -57.96 -16.43
C ALA A 170 15.62 -56.88 -15.39
N VAL A 171 15.95 -55.65 -15.82
CA VAL A 171 16.18 -54.53 -14.88
C VAL A 171 14.95 -54.30 -13.99
N LYS A 172 13.74 -54.26 -14.56
CA LYS A 172 12.51 -54.11 -13.78
C LYS A 172 12.26 -55.27 -12.82
N ALA A 173 12.51 -56.50 -13.26
CA ALA A 173 12.36 -57.69 -12.41
C ALA A 173 13.37 -57.67 -11.24
N TRP A 174 14.58 -57.17 -11.47
CA TRP A 174 15.58 -56.97 -10.43
C TRP A 174 15.13 -55.91 -9.41
N GLU A 175 14.57 -54.79 -9.87
CA GLU A 175 14.05 -53.74 -8.99
C GLU A 175 12.90 -54.24 -8.11
N GLU A 176 11.93 -54.94 -8.70
CA GLU A 176 10.79 -55.53 -7.98
C GLU A 176 11.24 -56.52 -6.91
N ALA A 177 12.16 -57.42 -7.26
CA ALA A 177 12.66 -58.45 -6.34
C ALA A 177 13.42 -57.86 -5.14
N ASN A 178 13.97 -56.65 -5.27
CA ASN A 178 14.78 -56.01 -4.24
C ASN A 178 14.10 -54.80 -3.59
N ARG A 179 12.83 -54.51 -3.91
CA ARG A 179 12.09 -53.35 -3.40
C ARG A 179 12.12 -53.25 -1.87
N SER A 180 11.92 -54.36 -1.17
CA SER A 180 11.94 -54.41 0.30
C SER A 180 13.28 -54.03 0.93
N LEU A 181 14.41 -54.23 0.21
CA LEU A 181 15.74 -53.80 0.65
C LEU A 181 15.97 -52.31 0.39
N ILE A 182 15.34 -51.75 -0.65
CA ILE A 182 15.38 -50.31 -0.99
C ILE A 182 14.59 -49.51 0.06
N GLU A 183 13.41 -50.00 0.44
CA GLU A 183 12.48 -49.37 1.39
C GLU A 183 12.97 -49.46 2.85
N ASN A 184 13.67 -50.53 3.24
CA ASN A 184 14.05 -50.81 4.65
C ASN A 184 15.56 -50.67 4.94
N ALA A 185 16.23 -49.64 4.44
CA ALA A 185 17.65 -49.43 4.79
C ALA A 185 17.84 -49.14 6.30
N ASP A 186 16.87 -48.52 6.95
CA ASP A 186 16.96 -48.07 8.35
C ASP A 186 16.28 -49.01 9.38
N GLN A 187 15.58 -50.08 8.94
CA GLN A 187 14.91 -51.07 9.82
C GLN A 187 15.24 -52.50 9.44
N VAL A 188 15.14 -53.47 10.37
CA VAL A 188 15.62 -54.85 10.19
C VAL A 188 14.88 -55.61 9.08
N ALA A 189 15.35 -55.49 7.83
CA ALA A 189 15.09 -56.48 6.80
C ALA A 189 15.75 -57.79 7.25
N SER A 190 14.95 -58.85 7.43
CA SER A 190 15.46 -60.11 7.98
C SER A 190 16.54 -60.69 7.06
N GLY A 191 17.72 -60.95 7.64
CA GLY A 191 18.81 -61.61 6.93
C GLY A 191 19.90 -60.71 6.32
N PHE A 192 19.81 -59.38 6.34
CA PHE A 192 20.90 -58.49 5.87
C PHE A 192 21.45 -57.60 6.99
N SER A 193 22.77 -57.40 7.01
CA SER A 193 23.41 -56.44 7.91
C SER A 193 23.09 -54.99 7.51
N ALA A 194 23.31 -54.03 8.42
CA ALA A 194 23.13 -52.61 8.09
C ALA A 194 24.16 -52.13 7.05
N GLU A 195 25.38 -52.68 7.09
CA GLU A 195 26.45 -52.37 6.15
C GLU A 195 26.11 -52.84 4.73
N GLU A 196 25.60 -54.07 4.59
CA GLU A 196 25.19 -54.64 3.29
C GLU A 196 24.05 -53.85 2.63
N ARG A 197 23.15 -53.28 3.44
CA ARG A 197 22.04 -52.44 2.98
C ARG A 197 22.48 -51.05 2.58
N ASN A 198 23.43 -50.46 3.31
CA ASN A 198 24.05 -49.20 2.91
C ASN A 198 24.83 -49.35 1.60
N ASP A 199 25.57 -50.45 1.44
CA ASP A 199 26.26 -50.79 0.18
C ASP A 199 25.27 -51.00 -0.97
N PHE A 200 24.12 -51.62 -0.71
CA PHE A 200 23.06 -51.80 -1.70
C PHE A 200 22.41 -50.48 -2.11
N ALA A 201 22.07 -49.62 -1.14
CA ALA A 201 21.52 -48.30 -1.38
C ALA A 201 22.49 -47.41 -2.17
N GLU A 202 23.78 -47.46 -1.84
CA GLU A 202 24.83 -46.73 -2.58
C GLU A 202 25.00 -47.27 -4.01
N PHE A 203 24.95 -48.59 -4.19
CA PHE A 203 24.91 -49.21 -5.51
C PHE A 203 23.70 -48.75 -6.34
N TYR A 204 22.51 -48.75 -5.73
CA TYR A 204 21.25 -48.40 -6.41
C TYR A 204 21.22 -46.93 -6.84
N GLN A 205 21.65 -46.00 -5.97
CA GLN A 205 21.84 -44.59 -6.35
C GLN A 205 22.84 -44.42 -7.50
N LYS A 206 23.91 -45.22 -7.54
CA LYS A 206 24.89 -45.18 -8.64
C LYS A 206 24.36 -45.78 -9.94
N GLN A 207 23.51 -46.81 -9.86
CA GLN A 207 22.77 -47.33 -11.01
C GLN A 207 21.85 -46.27 -11.59
N PHE A 208 21.10 -45.56 -10.76
CA PHE A 208 20.27 -44.43 -11.19
C PHE A 208 21.09 -43.43 -12.01
N VAL A 209 22.24 -42.96 -11.50
CA VAL A 209 23.08 -41.98 -12.21
C VAL A 209 23.51 -42.51 -13.57
N TYR A 210 23.92 -43.77 -13.65
CA TYR A 210 24.32 -44.40 -14.90
C TYR A 210 23.16 -44.55 -15.89
N VAL A 211 21.97 -44.96 -15.44
CA VAL A 211 20.79 -45.14 -16.30
C VAL A 211 20.25 -43.79 -16.76
N ARG A 212 20.21 -42.79 -15.87
CA ARG A 212 19.88 -41.40 -16.16
C ARG A 212 20.82 -40.82 -17.21
N ASP A 213 22.14 -40.91 -17.03
CA ASP A 213 23.12 -40.37 -17.98
C ASP A 213 22.98 -40.99 -19.38
N ARG A 214 22.51 -42.24 -19.46
CA ARG A 214 22.23 -42.92 -20.73
C ARG A 214 20.83 -42.65 -21.29
N ASN A 215 19.88 -42.24 -20.46
CA ASN A 215 18.48 -42.01 -20.82
C ASN A 215 17.96 -40.75 -20.11
N PRO A 216 18.54 -39.56 -20.38
CA PRO A 216 18.31 -38.36 -19.57
C PRO A 216 16.87 -37.85 -19.61
N GLN A 217 16.11 -38.24 -20.66
CA GLN A 217 14.72 -37.84 -20.87
C GLN A 217 13.68 -38.84 -20.32
N LEU A 218 14.11 -39.95 -19.70
CA LEU A 218 13.18 -40.96 -19.18
C LEU A 218 12.64 -40.54 -17.81
N ALA A 219 11.37 -40.10 -17.77
CA ALA A 219 10.74 -39.53 -16.58
C ALA A 219 10.68 -40.46 -15.36
N SER A 220 10.41 -41.76 -15.57
CA SER A 220 10.18 -42.72 -14.48
C SER A 220 11.37 -42.83 -13.52
N ILE A 221 12.59 -42.67 -14.06
CA ILE A 221 13.83 -42.66 -13.30
C ILE A 221 13.78 -41.59 -12.21
N TYR A 222 13.49 -40.34 -12.59
CA TYR A 222 13.43 -39.21 -11.65
C TYR A 222 12.27 -39.32 -10.66
N GLN A 223 11.11 -39.83 -11.09
CA GLN A 223 9.95 -40.02 -10.21
C GLN A 223 10.27 -41.02 -9.09
N GLU A 224 10.86 -42.17 -9.42
CA GLU A 224 11.22 -43.21 -8.46
C GLU A 224 12.30 -42.72 -7.48
N LEU A 225 13.31 -41.99 -7.95
CA LEU A 225 14.34 -41.45 -7.07
C LEU A 225 13.81 -40.32 -6.18
N ALA A 226 12.96 -39.44 -6.70
CA ALA A 226 12.36 -38.38 -5.90
C ALA A 226 11.48 -38.96 -4.79
N GLU A 227 10.69 -40.01 -5.09
CA GLU A 227 9.89 -40.72 -4.10
C GLU A 227 10.78 -41.41 -3.05
N TYR A 228 11.89 -42.04 -3.47
CA TYR A 228 12.90 -42.59 -2.56
C TYR A 228 13.46 -41.52 -1.61
N HIS A 229 13.77 -40.33 -2.11
CA HIS A 229 14.26 -39.23 -1.27
C HIS A 229 13.18 -38.67 -0.33
N ARG A 230 11.95 -38.57 -0.82
CA ARG A 230 10.78 -38.13 -0.04
C ARG A 230 10.54 -39.04 1.16
N GLN A 231 10.56 -40.36 0.96
CA GLN A 231 10.34 -41.35 2.02
C GLN A 231 11.39 -41.26 3.14
N ARG A 232 12.60 -40.81 2.81
CA ARG A 232 13.68 -40.58 3.77
C ARG A 232 13.70 -39.17 4.36
N GLY A 233 12.72 -38.33 4.01
CA GLY A 233 12.67 -36.93 4.43
C GLY A 233 13.83 -36.08 3.89
N ASN A 234 14.54 -36.54 2.84
CA ASN A 234 15.66 -35.80 2.27
C ASN A 234 15.18 -34.81 1.21
N LEU A 235 14.77 -33.64 1.68
CA LEU A 235 14.20 -32.58 0.85
C LEU A 235 15.15 -32.08 -0.25
N ASP A 236 16.43 -31.88 0.08
CA ASP A 236 17.42 -31.33 -0.86
C ASP A 236 17.62 -32.27 -2.05
N ALA A 237 17.67 -33.58 -1.77
CA ALA A 237 17.83 -34.59 -2.81
C ALA A 237 16.55 -34.81 -3.62
N GLU A 238 15.36 -34.75 -3.00
CA GLU A 238 14.06 -34.77 -3.68
C GLU A 238 13.96 -33.60 -4.67
N LEU A 239 14.22 -32.38 -4.20
CA LEU A 239 14.20 -31.16 -5.00
C LEU A 239 15.22 -31.22 -6.15
N SER A 240 16.46 -31.60 -5.84
CA SER A 240 17.53 -31.72 -6.84
C SER A 240 17.17 -32.72 -7.94
N THR A 241 16.44 -33.79 -7.61
CA THR A 241 16.04 -34.82 -8.59
C THR A 241 15.02 -34.27 -9.59
N TYR A 242 14.02 -33.51 -9.12
CA TYR A 242 13.05 -32.88 -10.03
C TYR A 242 13.70 -31.79 -10.89
N LEU A 243 14.58 -30.97 -10.31
CA LEU A 243 15.31 -29.94 -11.06
C LEU A 243 16.20 -30.55 -12.15
N ASP A 244 16.89 -31.65 -11.85
CA ASP A 244 17.72 -32.39 -12.81
C ASP A 244 16.86 -32.97 -13.96
N GLY A 245 15.67 -33.50 -13.66
CA GLY A 245 14.72 -33.93 -14.70
C GLY A 245 14.24 -32.79 -15.61
N ILE A 246 14.02 -31.60 -15.05
CA ILE A 246 13.66 -30.41 -15.83
C ILE A 246 14.83 -29.95 -16.71
N GLU A 247 16.05 -29.91 -16.16
CA GLU A 247 17.27 -29.52 -16.89
C GLU A 247 17.55 -30.46 -18.07
N ASN A 248 17.32 -31.77 -17.87
CA ASN A 248 17.47 -32.79 -18.90
C ASN A 248 16.30 -32.85 -19.92
N LYS A 249 15.34 -31.93 -19.84
CA LYS A 249 14.22 -31.79 -20.78
C LYS A 249 13.38 -33.06 -20.93
N VAL A 250 12.99 -33.66 -19.80
CA VAL A 250 12.01 -34.75 -19.77
C VAL A 250 10.75 -34.34 -20.57
N PRO A 251 10.17 -35.19 -21.43
CA PRO A 251 9.00 -34.82 -22.22
C PRO A 251 7.76 -34.51 -21.36
N SER A 252 6.89 -33.61 -21.85
CA SER A 252 5.56 -33.40 -21.27
C SER A 252 4.68 -34.65 -21.47
N PRO A 253 3.77 -34.97 -20.53
CA PRO A 253 3.30 -34.14 -19.40
C PRO A 253 4.17 -34.20 -18.12
N GLN A 254 5.14 -35.12 -18.02
CA GLN A 254 5.91 -35.31 -16.78
C GLN A 254 6.77 -34.09 -16.42
N MET A 255 7.21 -33.30 -17.40
CA MET A 255 7.86 -32.01 -17.15
C MET A 255 6.98 -31.06 -16.33
N GLU A 256 5.68 -30.98 -16.63
CA GLU A 256 4.75 -30.09 -15.94
C GLU A 256 4.51 -30.58 -14.51
N GLU A 257 4.43 -31.91 -14.32
CA GLU A 257 4.36 -32.55 -13.00
C GLU A 257 5.62 -32.25 -12.15
N PHE A 258 6.81 -32.30 -12.75
CA PHE A 258 8.06 -31.98 -12.05
C PHE A 258 8.10 -30.52 -11.63
N ASN A 259 7.69 -29.62 -12.52
CA ASN A 259 7.54 -28.20 -12.21
C ASN A 259 6.52 -27.95 -11.07
N LEU A 260 5.39 -28.67 -11.06
CA LEU A 260 4.42 -28.60 -9.96
C LEU A 260 5.06 -29.05 -8.63
N ASN A 261 5.80 -30.15 -8.62
CA ASN A 261 6.44 -30.67 -7.41
C ASN A 261 7.55 -29.75 -6.88
N VAL A 262 8.35 -29.14 -7.77
CA VAL A 262 9.32 -28.10 -7.38
C VAL A 262 8.59 -26.89 -6.78
N GLY A 263 7.53 -26.42 -7.44
CA GLY A 263 6.68 -25.34 -6.94
C GLY A 263 6.07 -25.64 -5.56
N ARG A 264 5.53 -26.85 -5.37
CA ARG A 264 5.01 -27.34 -4.07
C ARG A 264 6.09 -27.28 -3.00
N ILE A 265 7.30 -27.79 -3.26
CA ILE A 265 8.42 -27.76 -2.31
C ILE A 265 8.81 -26.32 -1.95
N PHE A 266 8.95 -25.45 -2.94
CA PHE A 266 9.33 -24.05 -2.71
C PHE A 266 8.29 -23.31 -1.87
N VAL A 267 6.99 -23.54 -2.12
CA VAL A 267 5.93 -22.87 -1.36
C VAL A 267 5.75 -23.46 0.03
N THR A 268 5.71 -24.79 0.16
CA THR A 268 5.27 -25.44 1.40
C THR A 268 6.40 -25.72 2.39
N ARG A 269 7.61 -26.03 1.90
CA ARG A 269 8.74 -26.42 2.76
C ARG A 269 9.80 -25.34 2.89
N LEU A 270 10.02 -24.53 1.83
CA LEU A 270 11.10 -23.53 1.81
C LEU A 270 10.62 -22.07 1.93
N LEU A 271 9.32 -21.81 1.80
CA LEU A 271 8.71 -20.46 1.82
C LEU A 271 9.34 -19.48 0.81
N LEU A 272 9.78 -20.01 -0.33
CA LEU A 272 10.44 -19.28 -1.42
C LEU A 272 9.42 -18.87 -2.50
N HIS A 273 8.47 -18.01 -2.14
CA HIS A 273 7.32 -17.66 -2.97
C HIS A 273 7.69 -17.11 -4.35
N ARG A 274 8.69 -16.22 -4.42
CA ARG A 274 9.10 -15.61 -5.68
C ARG A 274 9.84 -16.59 -6.59
N GLN A 275 10.67 -17.47 -6.03
CA GLN A 275 11.34 -18.52 -6.81
C GLN A 275 10.36 -19.60 -7.28
N ALA A 276 9.23 -19.80 -6.61
CA ALA A 276 8.22 -20.81 -7.00
C ALA A 276 7.45 -20.44 -8.27
N LEU A 277 7.22 -19.14 -8.52
CA LEU A 277 6.34 -18.66 -9.59
C LEU A 277 6.69 -19.19 -11.00
N PRO A 278 7.96 -19.20 -11.47
CA PRO A 278 8.29 -19.71 -12.80
C PRO A 278 7.92 -21.19 -12.98
N TYR A 279 8.15 -22.02 -11.95
CA TYR A 279 7.82 -23.45 -11.98
C TYR A 279 6.30 -23.66 -11.95
N LEU A 280 5.58 -22.93 -11.10
CA LEU A 280 4.12 -23.01 -11.04
C LEU A 280 3.46 -22.52 -12.34
N GLN A 281 4.05 -21.51 -13.01
CA GLN A 281 3.59 -21.04 -14.31
C GLN A 281 3.85 -22.08 -15.42
N ALA A 282 4.99 -22.78 -15.37
CA ALA A 282 5.27 -23.89 -16.27
C ALA A 282 4.32 -25.08 -16.04
N ALA A 283 3.80 -25.24 -14.82
CA ALA A 283 2.82 -26.27 -14.46
C ALA A 283 1.36 -25.79 -14.49
N ARG A 284 1.04 -24.69 -15.19
CA ARG A 284 -0.31 -24.06 -15.18
C ARG A 284 -1.44 -24.95 -15.70
N ALA A 285 -1.16 -26.10 -16.31
CA ALA A 285 -2.19 -27.09 -16.65
C ALA A 285 -2.85 -27.68 -15.40
N PHE A 286 -2.15 -27.71 -14.27
CA PHE A 286 -2.70 -28.18 -13.00
C PHE A 286 -3.40 -27.07 -12.22
N SER A 287 -4.61 -27.34 -11.77
CA SER A 287 -5.38 -26.44 -10.88
C SER A 287 -4.60 -26.05 -9.63
N GLU A 288 -3.92 -27.00 -8.99
CA GLU A 288 -3.11 -26.73 -7.80
C GLU A 288 -1.94 -25.77 -8.08
N ALA A 289 -1.31 -25.85 -9.26
CA ALA A 289 -0.25 -24.92 -9.62
C ALA A 289 -0.75 -23.47 -9.63
N ARG A 290 -1.95 -23.24 -10.18
CA ARG A 290 -2.59 -21.92 -10.20
C ARG A 290 -3.00 -21.47 -8.80
N VAL A 291 -3.50 -22.37 -7.96
CA VAL A 291 -3.83 -22.06 -6.55
C VAL A 291 -2.58 -21.68 -5.76
N LEU A 292 -1.49 -22.43 -5.90
CA LEU A 292 -0.21 -22.13 -5.24
C LEU A 292 0.42 -20.84 -5.77
N ALA A 293 0.35 -20.57 -7.07
CA ALA A 293 0.86 -19.33 -7.66
C ALA A 293 0.06 -18.12 -7.17
N ALA A 294 -1.28 -18.22 -7.10
CA ALA A 294 -2.11 -17.20 -6.49
C ALA A 294 -1.73 -16.96 -5.02
N ARG A 295 -1.45 -18.02 -4.25
CA ARG A 295 -0.94 -17.89 -2.88
C ARG A 295 0.41 -17.18 -2.84
N CYS A 296 1.35 -17.51 -3.71
CA CYS A 296 2.63 -16.78 -3.81
C CYS A 296 2.43 -15.30 -4.07
N HIS A 297 1.54 -14.92 -5.00
CA HIS A 297 1.21 -13.53 -5.27
C HIS A 297 0.60 -12.83 -4.04
N ILE A 298 -0.26 -13.51 -3.28
CA ILE A 298 -0.80 -12.98 -2.02
C ILE A 298 0.32 -12.69 -1.01
N GLU A 299 1.22 -13.66 -0.78
CA GLU A 299 2.34 -13.50 0.15
C GLU A 299 3.33 -12.41 -0.31
N LEU A 300 3.44 -12.17 -1.62
CA LEU A 300 4.23 -11.08 -2.20
C LEU A 300 3.51 -9.72 -2.23
N GLY A 301 2.23 -9.67 -1.85
CA GLY A 301 1.40 -8.45 -1.89
C GLY A 301 0.91 -8.07 -3.29
N GLU A 302 1.03 -8.95 -4.28
CA GLU A 302 0.63 -8.78 -5.67
C GLU A 302 -0.85 -9.19 -5.87
N LEU A 303 -1.74 -8.53 -5.12
CA LEU A 303 -3.14 -8.94 -4.96
C LEU A 303 -3.96 -8.97 -6.27
N ASP A 304 -3.70 -8.04 -7.19
CA ASP A 304 -4.36 -8.02 -8.50
C ASP A 304 -4.00 -9.23 -9.37
N GLN A 305 -2.74 -9.65 -9.35
CA GLN A 305 -2.28 -10.84 -10.08
C GLN A 305 -2.92 -12.11 -9.48
N ALA A 306 -2.98 -12.19 -8.15
CA ALA A 306 -3.67 -13.28 -7.47
C ALA A 306 -5.17 -13.33 -7.85
N ARG A 307 -5.85 -12.18 -7.86
CA ARG A 307 -7.26 -12.04 -8.23
C ARG A 307 -7.53 -12.50 -9.66
N GLU A 308 -6.73 -12.01 -10.62
CA GLU A 308 -6.88 -12.37 -12.04
C GLU A 308 -6.69 -13.87 -12.25
N MET A 309 -5.66 -14.44 -11.63
CA MET A 309 -5.35 -15.87 -11.71
C MET A 309 -6.46 -16.75 -11.13
N LEU A 310 -7.00 -16.39 -9.96
CA LEU A 310 -8.10 -17.13 -9.32
C LEU A 310 -9.39 -17.04 -10.15
N LYS A 311 -9.72 -15.87 -10.69
CA LYS A 311 -10.88 -15.71 -11.59
C LYS A 311 -10.72 -16.51 -12.87
N SER A 312 -9.52 -16.54 -13.45
CA SER A 312 -9.21 -17.36 -14.63
C SER A 312 -9.35 -18.86 -14.33
N LEU A 313 -8.86 -19.32 -13.18
CA LEU A 313 -9.04 -20.72 -12.74
C LEU A 313 -10.52 -21.07 -12.58
N LEU A 314 -11.30 -20.23 -11.88
CA LEU A 314 -12.73 -20.44 -11.69
C LEU A 314 -13.50 -20.51 -13.02
N ALA A 315 -13.15 -19.66 -13.99
CA ALA A 315 -13.74 -19.70 -15.33
C ALA A 315 -13.40 -21.00 -16.07
N ALA A 316 -12.15 -21.49 -15.94
CA ALA A 316 -11.71 -22.74 -16.55
C ALA A 316 -12.36 -23.98 -15.92
N ILE A 317 -12.58 -23.97 -14.60
CA ILE A 317 -13.33 -25.03 -13.90
C ILE A 317 -14.80 -25.02 -14.38
N ALA A 318 -15.42 -23.86 -14.45
CA ALA A 318 -16.83 -23.72 -14.84
C ALA A 318 -17.10 -24.14 -16.31
N SER A 319 -16.11 -23.96 -17.19
CA SER A 319 -16.20 -24.39 -18.60
C SER A 319 -15.73 -25.82 -18.84
N SER A 320 -15.30 -26.54 -17.79
CA SER A 320 -14.68 -27.87 -17.91
C SER A 320 -13.56 -27.91 -18.96
N ALA A 321 -12.65 -26.94 -18.88
CA ALA A 321 -11.57 -26.77 -19.84
C ALA A 321 -10.74 -28.07 -20.01
N ALA A 322 -10.61 -28.54 -21.25
CA ALA A 322 -10.00 -29.84 -21.55
C ALA A 322 -8.50 -29.92 -21.23
N ASP A 323 -7.82 -28.78 -21.12
CA ASP A 323 -6.40 -28.63 -20.79
C ASP A 323 -6.14 -28.41 -19.29
N LEU A 324 -7.19 -28.37 -18.45
CA LEU A 324 -7.08 -28.20 -17.01
C LEU A 324 -7.16 -29.55 -16.29
N VAL A 325 -6.09 -29.89 -15.58
CA VAL A 325 -6.03 -31.05 -14.69
C VAL A 325 -6.47 -30.64 -13.29
N LEU A 326 -7.56 -31.24 -12.82
CA LEU A 326 -8.07 -31.05 -11.46
C LEU A 326 -7.42 -32.06 -10.51
N GLU A 327 -6.79 -31.57 -9.43
CA GLU A 327 -6.22 -32.45 -8.39
C GLU A 327 -7.29 -32.90 -7.38
N LEU A 328 -8.33 -32.07 -7.20
CA LEU A 328 -9.50 -32.37 -6.39
C LEU A 328 -10.79 -32.34 -7.22
N THR A 329 -11.92 -32.65 -6.58
CA THR A 329 -13.22 -32.51 -7.25
C THR A 329 -13.47 -31.05 -7.68
N PRO A 330 -14.23 -30.81 -8.77
CA PRO A 330 -14.54 -29.44 -9.23
C PRO A 330 -15.09 -28.54 -8.11
N GLU A 331 -15.89 -29.10 -7.21
CA GLU A 331 -16.46 -28.39 -6.06
C GLU A 331 -15.41 -27.99 -5.03
N ASN A 332 -14.42 -28.85 -4.78
CA ASN A 332 -13.32 -28.57 -3.86
C ASN A 332 -12.36 -27.54 -4.44
N GLU A 333 -12.01 -27.63 -5.72
CA GLU A 333 -11.17 -26.62 -6.37
C GLU A 333 -11.88 -25.25 -6.45
N THR A 334 -13.18 -25.26 -6.77
CA THR A 334 -14.00 -24.04 -6.73
C THR A 334 -14.02 -23.42 -5.34
N GLY A 335 -14.16 -24.25 -4.29
CA GLY A 335 -14.14 -23.78 -2.91
C GLY A 335 -12.80 -23.18 -2.50
N ARG A 336 -11.67 -23.83 -2.81
CA ARG A 336 -10.32 -23.33 -2.53
C ARG A 336 -10.05 -22.00 -3.23
N ALA A 337 -10.39 -21.91 -4.51
CA ALA A 337 -10.17 -20.71 -5.31
C ALA A 337 -11.03 -19.53 -4.81
N ASN A 338 -12.31 -19.75 -4.51
CA ASN A 338 -13.18 -18.72 -3.93
C ASN A 338 -12.74 -18.33 -2.52
N LEU A 339 -12.27 -19.25 -1.69
CA LEU A 339 -11.74 -18.92 -0.36
C LEU A 339 -10.53 -17.98 -0.45
N LEU A 340 -9.55 -18.27 -1.31
CA LEU A 340 -8.40 -17.39 -1.52
C LEU A 340 -8.81 -16.04 -2.10
N LEU A 341 -9.76 -16.03 -3.04
CA LEU A 341 -10.27 -14.78 -3.62
C LEU A 341 -10.98 -13.94 -2.55
N ALA A 342 -11.77 -14.56 -1.68
CA ALA A 342 -12.40 -13.88 -0.54
C ALA A 342 -11.35 -13.29 0.42
N ARG A 343 -10.23 -13.99 0.66
CA ARG A 343 -9.11 -13.47 1.46
C ARG A 343 -8.46 -12.25 0.81
N VAL A 344 -8.29 -12.26 -0.52
CA VAL A 344 -7.80 -11.10 -1.28
C VAL A 344 -8.75 -9.91 -1.10
N GLU A 345 -10.04 -10.09 -1.37
CA GLU A 345 -11.04 -9.01 -1.21
C GLU A 345 -11.07 -8.50 0.24
N PHE A 346 -10.98 -9.39 1.23
CA PHE A 346 -10.96 -9.00 2.64
C PHE A 346 -9.68 -8.23 3.01
N SER A 347 -8.52 -8.62 2.48
CA SER A 347 -7.25 -7.92 2.74
C SER A 347 -7.24 -6.47 2.23
N GLU A 348 -8.04 -6.17 1.20
CA GLU A 348 -8.24 -4.82 0.67
C GLU A 348 -9.42 -4.08 1.32
N ALA A 349 -9.97 -4.62 2.42
CA ALA A 349 -11.16 -4.11 3.11
C ALA A 349 -12.42 -4.02 2.21
N ASN A 350 -12.49 -4.80 1.13
CA ASN A 350 -13.68 -4.95 0.29
C ASN A 350 -14.65 -5.98 0.91
N TYR A 351 -15.27 -5.60 2.03
CA TYR A 351 -16.20 -6.46 2.78
C TYR A 351 -17.35 -7.02 1.95
N ALA A 352 -17.91 -6.21 1.05
CA ALA A 352 -19.02 -6.62 0.19
C ALA A 352 -18.58 -7.64 -0.87
N GLY A 353 -17.40 -7.42 -1.48
CA GLY A 353 -16.80 -8.38 -2.40
C GLY A 353 -16.46 -9.70 -1.72
N ALA A 354 -15.81 -9.64 -0.56
CA ALA A 354 -15.47 -10.83 0.23
C ALA A 354 -16.72 -11.64 0.62
N GLU A 355 -17.78 -10.99 1.10
CA GLU A 355 -19.07 -11.67 1.41
C GLU A 355 -19.66 -12.34 0.17
N ALA A 356 -19.68 -11.64 -0.97
CA ALA A 356 -20.20 -12.20 -2.22
C ALA A 356 -19.42 -13.44 -2.64
N THR A 357 -18.09 -13.41 -2.55
CA THR A 357 -17.23 -14.54 -2.90
C THR A 357 -17.38 -15.71 -1.93
N ILE A 358 -17.52 -15.47 -0.62
CA ILE A 358 -17.74 -16.53 0.38
C ILE A 358 -19.04 -17.30 0.10
N LYS A 359 -20.09 -16.61 -0.33
CA LYS A 359 -21.36 -17.25 -0.73
C LYS A 359 -21.23 -18.17 -1.95
N LEU A 360 -20.19 -18.00 -2.75
CA LEU A 360 -19.89 -18.87 -3.90
C LEU A 360 -19.10 -20.13 -3.52
N ILE A 361 -18.66 -20.27 -2.26
CA ILE A 361 -18.00 -21.48 -1.79
C ILE A 361 -19.05 -22.59 -1.62
N PRO A 362 -18.95 -23.72 -2.35
CA PRO A 362 -19.94 -24.81 -2.25
C PRO A 362 -19.99 -25.39 -0.83
N GLN A 363 -21.19 -25.64 -0.28
CA GLN A 363 -21.33 -26.22 1.07
C GLN A 363 -20.69 -27.61 1.22
N ALA A 364 -20.65 -28.38 0.13
CA ALA A 364 -20.00 -29.69 0.10
C ALA A 364 -18.46 -29.61 0.01
N SER A 365 -17.90 -28.43 -0.23
CA SER A 365 -16.44 -28.22 -0.28
C SER A 365 -15.82 -28.29 1.11
N THR A 366 -14.62 -28.87 1.18
CA THR A 366 -13.78 -28.84 2.39
C THR A 366 -13.45 -27.42 2.86
N SER A 367 -13.41 -26.44 1.94
CA SER A 367 -13.14 -25.03 2.26
C SER A 367 -14.34 -24.26 2.83
N TRP A 368 -15.54 -24.86 2.88
CA TRP A 368 -16.75 -24.13 3.29
C TRP A 368 -16.67 -23.63 4.73
N GLN A 369 -16.22 -24.46 5.69
CA GLN A 369 -16.11 -24.05 7.09
C GLN A 369 -15.09 -22.92 7.27
N GLU A 370 -13.96 -22.98 6.57
CA GLU A 370 -12.96 -21.90 6.56
C GLU A 370 -13.54 -20.61 5.96
N GLY A 371 -14.40 -20.71 4.95
CA GLY A 371 -15.16 -19.57 4.42
C GLY A 371 -16.08 -18.93 5.47
N GLN A 372 -16.75 -19.74 6.30
CA GLN A 372 -17.59 -19.21 7.39
C GLN A 372 -16.75 -18.56 8.50
N LEU A 373 -15.59 -19.12 8.83
CA LEU A 373 -14.65 -18.52 9.78
C LEU A 373 -14.13 -17.17 9.25
N LEU A 374 -13.75 -17.10 7.97
CA LEU A 374 -13.34 -15.86 7.33
C LEU A 374 -14.47 -14.81 7.35
N PHE A 375 -15.71 -15.23 7.11
CA PHE A 375 -16.88 -14.35 7.21
C PHE A 375 -17.06 -13.80 8.63
N ALA A 376 -16.96 -14.65 9.65
CA ALA A 376 -17.02 -14.25 11.05
C ALA A 376 -15.87 -13.32 11.46
N ALA A 377 -14.64 -13.58 10.98
CA ALA A 377 -13.48 -12.72 11.20
C ALA A 377 -13.70 -11.33 10.59
N MET A 378 -14.22 -11.31 9.37
CA MET A 378 -14.57 -10.10 8.65
C MET A 378 -15.63 -9.27 9.38
N LEU A 379 -16.71 -9.90 9.85
CA LEU A 379 -17.75 -9.24 10.64
C LEU A 379 -17.20 -8.68 11.96
N THR A 380 -16.34 -9.44 12.63
CA THR A 380 -15.71 -9.00 13.88
C THR A 380 -14.78 -7.81 13.67
N GLN A 381 -14.04 -7.78 12.55
CA GLN A 381 -13.19 -6.64 12.18
C GLN A 381 -14.01 -5.41 11.80
N ARG A 382 -15.14 -5.58 11.11
CA ARG A 382 -16.04 -4.48 10.74
C ARG A 382 -16.73 -3.87 11.96
N GLY A 383 -17.11 -4.71 12.93
CA GLY A 383 -17.49 -4.29 14.28
C GLY A 383 -18.80 -3.50 14.39
N LEU A 384 -19.71 -3.60 13.41
CA LEU A 384 -21.03 -2.95 13.50
C LEU A 384 -21.87 -3.62 14.60
N ARG A 385 -22.88 -2.90 15.10
CA ARG A 385 -23.76 -3.37 16.18
C ARG A 385 -24.37 -4.74 15.89
N ASP A 386 -24.82 -4.97 14.65
CA ASP A 386 -25.48 -6.21 14.23
C ASP A 386 -24.48 -7.33 13.86
N ASP A 387 -23.20 -7.02 13.70
CA ASP A 387 -22.19 -7.96 13.21
C ASP A 387 -21.89 -9.05 14.23
N PHE A 388 -21.82 -8.71 15.52
CA PHE A 388 -21.52 -9.68 16.58
C PHE A 388 -22.61 -10.75 16.73
N GLN A 389 -23.87 -10.39 16.47
CA GLN A 389 -24.96 -11.36 16.49
C GLN A 389 -24.85 -12.29 15.27
N LYS A 390 -24.56 -11.74 14.09
CA LYS A 390 -24.30 -12.53 12.88
C LYS A 390 -23.08 -13.44 13.00
N VAL A 391 -22.03 -13.03 13.73
CA VAL A 391 -20.88 -13.89 14.05
C VAL A 391 -21.34 -15.13 14.79
N LYS A 392 -22.17 -14.99 15.83
CA LYS A 392 -22.72 -16.14 16.56
C LYS A 392 -23.56 -17.03 15.65
N GLU A 393 -24.46 -16.45 14.87
CA GLU A 393 -25.31 -17.19 13.92
C GLU A 393 -24.50 -17.94 12.85
N THR A 394 -23.36 -17.40 12.44
CA THR A 394 -22.43 -18.03 11.49
C THR A 394 -21.67 -19.18 12.13
N LEU A 395 -21.19 -19.00 13.36
CA LEU A 395 -20.31 -19.97 14.02
C LEU A 395 -21.06 -21.10 14.72
N ASP A 396 -22.23 -20.83 15.30
CA ASP A 396 -23.00 -21.79 16.10
C ASP A 396 -23.35 -23.10 15.37
N PRO A 397 -23.71 -23.10 14.07
CA PRO A 397 -23.99 -24.32 13.31
C PRO A 397 -22.75 -25.14 12.95
N LEU A 398 -21.55 -24.59 13.09
CA LEU A 398 -20.32 -25.26 12.66
C LEU A 398 -20.01 -26.45 13.58
N PRO A 399 -19.70 -27.65 13.04
CA PRO A 399 -19.34 -28.82 13.83
C PRO A 399 -18.19 -28.54 14.82
N LYS A 400 -17.17 -27.80 14.36
CA LYS A 400 -16.03 -27.38 15.19
C LYS A 400 -16.45 -26.52 16.37
N MET A 401 -17.44 -25.65 16.21
CA MET A 401 -17.93 -24.80 17.29
C MET A 401 -18.74 -25.61 18.32
N ALA A 402 -19.50 -26.61 17.89
CA ALA A 402 -20.21 -27.50 18.79
C ALA A 402 -19.24 -28.29 19.68
N GLU A 403 -18.12 -28.76 19.12
CA GLU A 403 -17.04 -29.41 19.87
C GLU A 403 -16.32 -28.43 20.81
N ALA A 404 -15.98 -27.23 20.31
CA ALA A 404 -15.35 -26.17 21.10
C ALA A 404 -16.18 -25.82 22.35
N LYS A 405 -17.50 -25.67 22.19
CA LYS A 405 -18.42 -25.39 23.32
C LYS A 405 -18.40 -26.49 24.37
N ARG A 406 -18.30 -27.77 23.97
CA ARG A 406 -18.17 -28.88 24.93
C ARG A 406 -16.90 -28.72 25.78
N LEU A 407 -15.75 -28.45 25.15
CA LEU A 407 -14.47 -28.23 25.84
C LEU A 407 -14.48 -27.02 26.78
N THR A 408 -15.23 -25.96 26.44
CA THR A 408 -15.36 -24.78 27.33
C THR A 408 -16.29 -25.04 28.53
N SER A 409 -17.24 -25.98 28.41
CA SER A 409 -18.21 -26.31 29.46
C SER A 409 -17.70 -27.30 30.50
N THR A 410 -16.69 -28.11 30.17
CA THR A 410 -16.00 -28.95 31.15
C THR A 410 -15.26 -28.05 32.14
N LYS A 411 -15.57 -28.16 33.44
CA LYS A 411 -14.80 -27.46 34.47
C LYS A 411 -13.33 -27.89 34.33
N SER A 412 -12.40 -26.92 34.26
CA SER A 412 -10.96 -27.11 33.98
C SER A 412 -10.19 -27.89 35.07
N THR A 413 -10.88 -28.71 35.83
CA THR A 413 -10.38 -29.51 36.94
C THR A 413 -10.09 -30.96 36.54
N ASP A 414 -10.23 -31.33 35.27
CA ASP A 414 -9.75 -32.63 34.78
C ASP A 414 -8.31 -32.47 34.24
N PRO A 415 -7.28 -32.81 35.04
CA PRO A 415 -5.88 -32.72 34.62
C PRO A 415 -5.52 -33.69 33.47
N ASN A 416 -6.43 -34.60 33.08
CA ASN A 416 -6.23 -35.52 31.97
C ASN A 416 -6.97 -35.09 30.69
N LEU A 417 -7.58 -33.90 30.66
CA LEU A 417 -8.26 -33.40 29.47
C LEU A 417 -7.21 -33.08 28.38
N ILE A 418 -7.23 -33.87 27.31
CA ILE A 418 -6.36 -33.66 26.13
C ILE A 418 -7.11 -32.76 25.16
N TYR A 419 -6.52 -31.60 24.85
CA TYR A 419 -7.05 -30.70 23.83
C TYR A 419 -6.57 -31.15 22.44
N PRO A 420 -7.47 -31.28 21.44
CA PRO A 420 -7.06 -31.56 20.08
C PRO A 420 -6.32 -30.35 19.51
N TYR A 421 -5.28 -30.58 18.70
CA TYR A 421 -4.69 -29.52 17.89
C TYR A 421 -5.62 -29.19 16.72
N ASP A 422 -6.28 -28.02 16.75
CA ASP A 422 -7.16 -27.53 15.66
C ASP A 422 -7.12 -26.00 15.57
N PRO A 423 -6.28 -25.41 14.69
CA PRO A 423 -6.19 -23.97 14.50
C PRO A 423 -7.51 -23.28 14.16
N ALA A 424 -8.40 -23.96 13.42
CA ALA A 424 -9.68 -23.38 13.02
C ALA A 424 -10.66 -23.33 14.21
N MET A 425 -10.57 -24.30 15.13
CA MET A 425 -11.30 -24.27 16.40
C MET A 425 -10.78 -23.14 17.31
N CYS A 426 -9.46 -22.96 17.39
CA CYS A 426 -8.86 -21.82 18.08
C CYS A 426 -9.39 -20.48 17.53
N GLU A 427 -9.36 -20.30 16.20
CA GLU A 427 -9.90 -19.11 15.54
C GLU A 427 -11.38 -18.90 15.86
N ALA A 428 -12.21 -19.95 15.75
CA ALA A 428 -13.64 -19.88 16.07
C ALA A 428 -13.89 -19.43 17.52
N LEU A 429 -13.15 -19.97 18.48
CA LEU A 429 -13.26 -19.61 19.90
C LEU A 429 -12.88 -18.16 20.14
N VAL A 430 -11.80 -17.67 19.51
CA VAL A 430 -11.37 -16.28 19.63
C VAL A 430 -12.42 -15.33 19.05
N LEU A 431 -12.93 -15.61 17.85
CA LEU A 431 -13.98 -14.82 17.21
C LEU A 431 -15.27 -14.81 18.03
N TYR A 432 -15.66 -15.97 18.56
CA TYR A 432 -16.84 -16.09 19.41
C TYR A 432 -16.68 -15.31 20.71
N ALA A 433 -15.53 -15.43 21.37
CA ALA A 433 -15.20 -14.67 22.58
C ALA A 433 -15.30 -13.16 22.36
N GLN A 434 -14.86 -12.66 21.19
CA GLN A 434 -14.93 -11.25 20.81
C GLN A 434 -16.36 -10.71 20.63
N THR A 435 -17.37 -11.58 20.57
CA THR A 435 -18.79 -11.18 20.54
C THR A 435 -19.35 -10.78 21.90
N ASP A 436 -18.62 -11.03 22.98
CA ASP A 436 -19.03 -10.66 24.34
C ASP A 436 -19.20 -9.14 24.48
N ALA A 437 -20.15 -8.72 25.31
CA ALA A 437 -20.45 -7.31 25.51
C ALA A 437 -19.28 -6.53 26.13
N GLN A 438 -18.39 -7.18 26.88
CA GLN A 438 -17.19 -6.57 27.47
C GLN A 438 -16.17 -6.11 26.42
N PHE A 439 -16.22 -6.66 25.20
CA PHE A 439 -15.47 -6.10 24.08
C PHE A 439 -16.10 -4.80 23.56
N ARG A 440 -17.35 -4.46 23.89
CA ARG A 440 -18.04 -3.27 23.36
C ARG A 440 -18.19 -2.14 24.37
N GLN A 441 -18.15 -2.41 25.68
CA GLN A 441 -18.44 -1.39 26.69
C GLN A 441 -17.37 -0.29 26.68
N PRO A 442 -17.73 0.98 26.39
CA PRO A 442 -16.82 2.09 26.62
C PRO A 442 -16.69 2.27 28.13
N ILE A 443 -15.50 2.05 28.67
CA ILE A 443 -15.24 2.38 30.07
C ILE A 443 -14.94 3.87 30.15
N GLU A 444 -15.80 4.59 30.88
CA GLU A 444 -15.50 5.92 31.36
C GLU A 444 -14.25 5.84 32.23
N THR A 445 -13.13 6.34 31.71
CA THR A 445 -11.91 6.54 32.47
C THR A 445 -12.15 7.66 33.49
N GLY A 446 -12.60 7.26 34.68
CA GLY A 446 -12.46 8.00 35.92
C GLY A 446 -11.80 7.08 36.96
N ASP A 447 -11.82 7.46 38.25
CA ASP A 447 -11.20 6.70 39.37
C ASP A 447 -11.90 5.34 39.69
N LYS A 448 -12.67 4.77 38.77
CA LYS A 448 -13.35 3.50 38.98
C LYS A 448 -12.35 2.34 38.79
N PRO A 449 -12.40 1.31 39.65
CA PRO A 449 -11.53 0.14 39.52
C PRO A 449 -11.83 -0.62 38.21
N PRO A 450 -10.83 -1.34 37.64
CA PRO A 450 -11.00 -2.10 36.41
C PRO A 450 -12.09 -3.16 36.57
N VAL A 451 -12.89 -3.34 35.52
CA VAL A 451 -13.96 -4.34 35.49
C VAL A 451 -13.33 -5.71 35.23
N LYS A 452 -13.69 -6.73 36.02
CA LYS A 452 -13.14 -8.08 35.82
C LYS A 452 -13.66 -8.72 34.52
N PRO A 453 -12.81 -9.40 33.74
CA PRO A 453 -13.25 -10.16 32.57
C PRO A 453 -14.22 -11.29 32.95
N SER A 454 -15.13 -11.62 32.03
CA SER A 454 -16.08 -12.72 32.15
C SER A 454 -15.35 -14.07 32.20
N ASP A 455 -15.64 -14.89 33.21
CA ASP A 455 -15.08 -16.24 33.36
C ASP A 455 -15.35 -17.11 32.12
N ALA A 456 -16.50 -16.92 31.47
CA ALA A 456 -16.84 -17.66 30.25
C ALA A 456 -15.92 -17.28 29.08
N VAL A 457 -15.60 -15.99 28.94
CA VAL A 457 -14.71 -15.47 27.89
C VAL A 457 -13.27 -15.92 28.14
N LEU A 458 -12.79 -15.81 29.38
CA LEU A 458 -11.44 -16.27 29.73
C LEU A 458 -11.28 -17.76 29.46
N ARG A 459 -12.26 -18.60 29.81
CA ARG A 459 -12.25 -20.03 29.47
C ARG A 459 -12.19 -20.30 27.98
N MET A 460 -12.96 -19.57 27.17
CA MET A 460 -12.89 -19.72 25.71
C MET A 460 -11.49 -19.43 25.19
N LEU A 461 -10.84 -18.38 25.70
CA LEU A 461 -9.47 -18.02 25.31
C LEU A 461 -8.44 -19.02 25.84
N GLU A 462 -8.62 -19.58 27.04
CA GLU A 462 -7.77 -20.66 27.59
C GLU A 462 -7.85 -21.92 26.74
N VAL A 463 -9.07 -22.36 26.37
CA VAL A 463 -9.26 -23.49 25.46
C VAL A 463 -8.63 -23.20 24.10
N ALA A 464 -8.81 -21.98 23.56
CA ALA A 464 -8.20 -21.60 22.28
C ALA A 464 -6.67 -21.72 22.32
N LYS A 465 -6.01 -21.25 23.39
CA LYS A 465 -4.56 -21.41 23.60
C LYS A 465 -4.12 -22.87 23.70
N ALA A 466 -4.93 -23.72 24.32
CA ALA A 466 -4.62 -25.14 24.46
C ALA A 466 -4.81 -25.92 23.15
N THR A 467 -5.80 -25.53 22.35
CA THR A 467 -6.11 -26.11 21.05
C THR A 467 -5.12 -25.68 19.95
N ASP A 468 -4.57 -24.47 20.04
CA ASP A 468 -3.46 -24.04 19.17
C ASP A 468 -2.39 -23.28 19.97
N PRO A 469 -1.41 -23.99 20.54
CA PRO A 469 -0.33 -23.38 21.32
C PRO A 469 0.60 -22.46 20.51
N LEU A 470 0.56 -22.55 19.18
CA LEU A 470 1.39 -21.74 18.28
C LEU A 470 0.65 -20.48 17.80
N SER A 471 -0.61 -20.29 18.19
CA SER A 471 -1.39 -19.11 17.84
C SER A 471 -1.19 -17.97 18.83
N ALA A 472 -0.83 -16.79 18.32
CA ALA A 472 -0.76 -15.56 19.09
C ALA A 472 -2.13 -14.85 19.22
N GLU A 473 -3.15 -15.25 18.45
CA GLU A 473 -4.46 -14.58 18.42
C GLU A 473 -5.23 -14.62 19.75
N PRO A 474 -5.26 -15.73 20.51
CA PRO A 474 -5.93 -15.75 21.82
C PRO A 474 -5.33 -14.75 22.81
N TYR A 475 -4.01 -14.59 22.78
CA TYR A 475 -3.28 -13.62 23.63
C TYR A 475 -3.59 -12.18 23.22
N LEU A 476 -3.65 -11.89 21.92
CA LEU A 476 -4.09 -10.60 21.39
C LEU A 476 -5.54 -10.28 21.81
N ALA A 477 -6.44 -11.26 21.74
CA ALA A 477 -7.83 -11.08 22.14
C ALA A 477 -7.97 -10.85 23.64
N GLU A 478 -7.25 -11.59 24.48
CA GLU A 478 -7.23 -11.39 25.93
C GLU A 478 -6.67 -10.03 26.31
N GLY A 479 -5.54 -9.63 25.72
CA GLY A 479 -4.96 -8.32 25.99
C GLY A 479 -5.89 -7.18 25.59
N ARG A 480 -6.59 -7.31 24.44
CA ARG A 480 -7.61 -6.34 24.00
C ARG A 480 -8.76 -6.24 24.98
N LEU A 481 -9.24 -7.38 25.50
CA LEU A 481 -10.29 -7.42 26.50
C LEU A 481 -9.85 -6.69 27.77
N LYS A 482 -8.70 -7.06 28.34
CA LYS A 482 -8.16 -6.42 29.55
C LYS A 482 -7.92 -4.92 29.37
N GLN A 483 -7.37 -4.52 28.23
CA GLN A 483 -7.14 -3.12 27.89
C GLN A 483 -8.46 -2.34 27.82
N ARG A 484 -9.50 -2.92 27.19
CA ARG A 484 -10.85 -2.32 27.17
C ARG A 484 -11.46 -2.24 28.57
N LEU A 485 -11.15 -3.21 29.43
CA LEU A 485 -11.61 -3.28 30.80
C LEU A 485 -10.83 -2.38 31.79
N GLY A 486 -9.83 -1.64 31.30
CA GLY A 486 -8.99 -0.73 32.10
C GLY A 486 -7.84 -1.40 32.82
N ASP A 487 -7.67 -2.73 32.69
CA ASP A 487 -6.52 -3.47 33.21
C ASP A 487 -5.35 -3.39 32.22
N PHE A 488 -4.71 -2.21 32.18
CA PHE A 488 -3.53 -1.98 31.33
C PHE A 488 -2.34 -2.87 31.66
N PRO A 489 -1.99 -3.15 32.94
CA PRO A 489 -0.90 -4.07 33.26
C PRO A 489 -1.18 -5.49 32.78
N GLY A 490 -2.37 -6.04 33.06
CA GLY A 490 -2.74 -7.38 32.61
C GLY A 490 -2.87 -7.49 31.09
N ALA A 491 -3.24 -6.40 30.41
CA ALA A 491 -3.23 -6.33 28.95
C ALA A 491 -1.82 -6.42 28.38
N LEU A 492 -0.87 -5.68 28.96
CA LEU A 492 0.53 -5.72 28.55
C LEU A 492 1.12 -7.13 28.73
N GLU A 493 0.85 -7.78 29.87
CA GLU A 493 1.28 -9.16 30.12
C GLU A 493 0.74 -10.13 29.06
N ALA A 494 -0.55 -10.05 28.74
CA ALA A 494 -1.15 -10.90 27.72
C ALA A 494 -0.55 -10.64 26.33
N TYR A 495 -0.36 -9.37 25.94
CA TYR A 495 0.26 -9.05 24.66
C TYR A 495 1.72 -9.52 24.59
N MET A 496 2.49 -9.34 25.66
CA MET A 496 3.87 -9.82 25.72
C MET A 496 3.96 -11.35 25.65
N ALA A 497 3.04 -12.08 26.30
CA ALA A 497 2.96 -13.53 26.15
C ALA A 497 2.68 -13.95 24.70
N GLY A 498 1.81 -13.22 23.99
CA GLY A 498 1.59 -13.44 22.55
C GLY A 498 2.85 -13.18 21.71
N LEU A 499 3.63 -12.15 22.04
CA LEU A 499 4.89 -11.83 21.35
C LEU A 499 6.01 -12.85 21.61
N VAL A 500 5.92 -13.65 22.68
CA VAL A 500 6.82 -14.80 22.88
C VAL A 500 6.52 -15.89 21.86
N ILE A 501 5.25 -16.09 21.50
CA ILE A 501 4.81 -17.07 20.50
C ILE A 501 5.15 -16.60 19.08
N ASP A 502 4.78 -15.35 18.77
CA ASP A 502 5.04 -14.73 17.48
C ASP A 502 5.65 -13.32 17.66
N PRO A 503 6.99 -13.22 17.73
CA PRO A 503 7.69 -11.92 17.78
C PRO A 503 7.44 -11.06 16.54
N GLY A 504 7.08 -11.73 15.42
CA GLY A 504 6.75 -11.18 14.12
C GLY A 504 5.35 -10.58 14.02
N ASN A 505 4.54 -10.64 15.08
CA ASN A 505 3.14 -10.29 14.97
C ASN A 505 2.93 -8.76 14.93
N VAL A 506 2.53 -8.24 13.77
CA VAL A 506 2.32 -6.80 13.55
C VAL A 506 1.27 -6.21 14.50
N ARG A 507 0.17 -6.93 14.76
CA ARG A 507 -0.94 -6.46 15.61
C ARG A 507 -0.55 -6.37 17.08
N LEU A 508 0.21 -7.35 17.58
CA LEU A 508 0.71 -7.34 18.95
C LEU A 508 1.80 -6.29 19.16
N ASN A 509 2.76 -6.18 18.24
CA ASN A 509 3.79 -5.12 18.30
C ASN A 509 3.12 -3.74 18.36
N TYR A 510 2.08 -3.51 17.55
CA TYR A 510 1.32 -2.26 17.59
C TYR A 510 0.55 -2.07 18.90
N ALA A 511 -0.13 -3.12 19.40
CA ALA A 511 -0.89 -3.02 20.65
C ALA A 511 0.01 -2.65 21.85
N VAL A 512 1.20 -3.25 21.92
CA VAL A 512 2.21 -2.88 22.93
C VAL A 512 2.74 -1.47 22.68
N ALA A 513 3.07 -1.12 21.44
CA ALA A 513 3.54 0.23 21.09
C ALA A 513 2.55 1.31 21.53
N ALA A 514 1.27 1.15 21.20
CA ALA A 514 0.20 2.08 21.55
C ALA A 514 0.03 2.20 23.08
N LEU A 515 0.15 1.09 23.80
CA LEU A 515 0.04 1.09 25.27
C LEU A 515 1.25 1.75 25.92
N ARG A 516 2.46 1.50 25.42
CA ARG A 516 3.71 2.14 25.86
C ARG A 516 3.70 3.64 25.58
N TYR A 517 3.20 4.05 24.43
CA TYR A 517 3.05 5.46 24.07
C TYR A 517 2.11 6.18 25.06
N LYS A 518 0.95 5.59 25.36
CA LYS A 518 0.02 6.10 26.38
C LYS A 518 0.63 6.15 27.79
N ALA A 519 1.53 5.21 28.10
CA ALA A 519 2.28 5.20 29.35
C ALA A 519 3.47 6.19 29.38
N GLY A 520 3.71 6.95 28.31
CA GLY A 520 4.81 7.92 28.19
C GLY A 520 6.17 7.31 27.85
N VAL A 521 6.24 6.00 27.58
CA VAL A 521 7.48 5.29 27.20
C VAL A 521 7.69 5.41 25.67
N VAL A 522 7.95 6.62 25.21
CA VAL A 522 7.95 6.98 23.77
C VAL A 522 9.01 6.22 22.97
N SER A 523 10.21 6.01 23.51
CA SER A 523 11.30 5.33 22.80
C SER A 523 10.99 3.87 22.46
N GLU A 524 10.40 3.13 23.41
CA GLU A 524 9.98 1.74 23.20
C GLU A 524 8.81 1.67 22.21
N ALA A 525 7.85 2.60 22.34
CA ALA A 525 6.73 2.69 21.41
C ALA A 525 7.19 2.94 19.96
N LYS A 526 8.15 3.84 19.76
CA LYS A 526 8.72 4.14 18.43
C LYS A 526 9.43 2.93 17.82
N ASP A 527 10.21 2.17 18.60
CA ASP A 527 10.87 0.96 18.09
C ASP A 527 9.85 -0.12 17.71
N LEU A 528 8.87 -0.40 18.58
CA LEU A 528 7.83 -1.40 18.31
C LEU A 528 6.95 -1.04 17.12
N ALA A 529 6.54 0.22 16.98
CA ALA A 529 5.80 0.68 15.81
C ALA A 529 6.65 0.63 14.52
N SER A 530 7.96 0.88 14.63
CA SER A 530 8.89 0.71 13.50
C SER A 530 9.05 -0.76 13.10
N ARG A 531 9.00 -1.71 14.05
CA ARG A 531 8.96 -3.16 13.74
C ARG A 531 7.72 -3.53 12.94
N CYS A 532 6.56 -2.96 13.29
CA CYS A 532 5.34 -3.15 12.51
C CYS A 532 5.54 -2.75 11.04
N LEU A 533 6.16 -1.61 10.77
CA LEU A 533 6.41 -1.15 9.39
C LEU A 533 7.52 -1.95 8.67
N ARG A 534 8.49 -2.52 9.39
CA ARG A 534 9.47 -3.44 8.81
C ARG A 534 8.82 -4.73 8.30
N GLN A 535 7.82 -5.24 9.04
CA GLN A 535 7.10 -6.45 8.68
C GLN A 535 5.98 -6.19 7.67
N ASN A 536 5.25 -5.10 7.83
CA ASN A 536 4.20 -4.65 6.93
C ASN A 536 4.30 -3.13 6.73
N PRO A 537 4.98 -2.68 5.65
CA PRO A 537 5.18 -1.26 5.36
C PRO A 537 3.89 -0.45 5.21
N LYS A 538 2.79 -1.11 4.85
CA LYS A 538 1.46 -0.50 4.68
C LYS A 538 0.57 -0.71 5.91
N PHE A 539 1.13 -1.05 7.07
CA PHE A 539 0.34 -1.22 8.29
C PHE A 539 -0.14 0.13 8.84
N HIS A 540 -1.35 0.49 8.42
CA HIS A 540 -1.98 1.78 8.68
C HIS A 540 -1.89 2.25 10.15
N PRO A 541 -2.25 1.45 11.17
CA PRO A 541 -2.22 1.92 12.56
C PRO A 541 -0.83 2.33 13.06
N ALA A 542 0.24 1.67 12.58
CA ALA A 542 1.60 2.06 12.95
C ALA A 542 2.07 3.33 12.24
N LEU A 543 1.65 3.58 11.00
CA LEU A 543 1.91 4.84 10.30
C LEU A 543 1.30 6.02 11.06
N VAL A 544 0.04 5.89 11.49
CA VAL A 544 -0.64 6.92 12.31
C VAL A 544 0.08 7.12 13.64
N LEU A 545 0.38 6.03 14.38
CA LEU A 545 1.06 6.13 15.68
C LEU A 545 2.45 6.77 15.56
N LEU A 546 3.23 6.43 14.54
CA LEU A 546 4.53 7.07 14.30
C LEU A 546 4.39 8.54 13.89
N GLY A 547 3.35 8.89 13.14
CA GLY A 547 2.99 10.27 12.85
C GLY A 547 2.65 11.05 14.12
N GLU A 548 1.84 10.48 15.03
CA GLU A 548 1.50 11.07 16.33
C GLU A 548 2.74 11.25 17.23
N ILE A 549 3.62 10.24 17.29
CA ILE A 549 4.89 10.33 18.02
C ILE A 549 5.76 11.45 17.42
N ALA A 550 5.88 11.51 16.09
CA ALA A 550 6.66 12.53 15.41
C ALA A 550 6.09 13.95 15.62
N LEU A 551 4.77 14.10 15.69
CA LEU A 551 4.13 15.37 16.07
C LEU A 551 4.44 15.78 17.49
N SER A 552 4.36 14.84 18.45
CA SER A 552 4.67 15.13 19.85
C SER A 552 6.13 15.52 20.03
N ASP A 553 7.05 14.82 19.34
CA ASP A 553 8.47 15.16 19.31
C ASP A 553 8.71 16.54 18.67
N LEU A 554 7.99 16.85 17.58
CA LEU A 554 8.04 18.15 16.92
C LEU A 554 7.55 19.29 17.83
N ASP A 555 6.44 19.09 18.54
CA ASP A 555 5.90 20.08 19.47
C ASP A 555 6.87 20.33 20.64
N ARG A 556 7.43 19.27 21.22
CA ARG A 556 8.44 19.36 22.28
C ARG A 556 9.70 20.08 21.78
N LEU A 557 10.17 19.76 20.58
CA LEU A 557 11.32 20.44 19.97
C LEU A 557 11.00 21.93 19.79
N ARG A 558 9.81 22.26 19.28
CA ARG A 558 9.39 23.65 19.11
C ARG A 558 9.40 24.43 20.43
N ASP A 559 8.90 23.82 21.50
CA ASP A 559 8.90 24.42 22.83
C ASP A 559 10.32 24.63 23.38
N ASP A 560 11.21 23.65 23.21
CA ASP A 560 12.64 23.78 23.56
C ASP A 560 13.31 24.93 22.78
N LEU A 561 13.11 24.99 21.47
CA LEU A 561 13.66 26.05 20.62
C LEU A 561 13.11 27.43 21.00
N MET A 562 11.83 27.52 21.36
CA MET A 562 11.22 28.75 21.86
C MET A 562 11.85 29.20 23.20
N GLN A 563 12.09 28.27 24.12
CA GLN A 563 12.74 28.57 25.41
C GLN A 563 14.20 29.03 25.22
N ARG A 564 14.96 28.32 24.38
CA ARG A 564 16.36 28.68 24.05
C ARG A 564 16.45 30.06 23.40
N ARG A 565 15.54 30.36 22.46
CA ARG A 565 15.44 31.70 21.85
C ARG A 565 15.09 32.78 22.88
N ALA A 566 14.16 32.50 23.79
CA ALA A 566 13.82 33.42 24.88
C ALA A 566 14.98 33.64 25.86
N ALA A 567 15.86 32.64 26.03
CA ALA A 567 17.10 32.75 26.80
C ALA A 567 18.23 33.50 26.06
N GLY A 568 17.98 33.98 24.83
CA GLY A 568 18.93 34.75 24.03
C GLY A 568 19.89 33.90 23.18
N GLU A 569 19.69 32.58 23.11
CA GLU A 569 20.47 31.72 22.21
C GLU A 569 20.13 32.03 20.74
N LYS A 570 21.15 31.98 19.88
CA LYS A 570 20.94 31.99 18.42
C LYS A 570 20.49 30.60 17.99
N VAL A 571 19.20 30.46 17.69
CA VAL A 571 18.57 29.21 17.26
C VAL A 571 18.24 29.29 15.78
N ALA A 572 18.58 28.25 15.02
CA ALA A 572 18.23 28.15 13.60
C ALA A 572 16.85 27.47 13.47
N PHE A 573 15.82 28.15 13.95
CA PHE A 573 14.48 27.61 14.20
C PHE A 573 13.90 26.87 12.99
N GLU A 574 13.91 27.49 11.81
CA GLU A 574 13.37 26.94 10.58
C GLU A 574 14.15 25.70 10.12
N SER A 575 15.48 25.74 10.23
CA SER A 575 16.34 24.63 9.82
C SER A 575 16.21 23.41 10.75
N GLU A 576 16.07 23.62 12.05
CA GLU A 576 15.95 22.54 13.04
C GLU A 576 14.58 21.85 12.98
N LEU A 577 13.50 22.59 12.67
CA LEU A 577 12.15 22.03 12.55
C LEU A 577 11.87 21.34 11.21
N LEU A 578 12.57 21.70 10.14
CA LEU A 578 12.26 21.19 8.79
C LEU A 578 12.33 19.66 8.69
N GLY A 579 13.33 19.04 9.30
CA GLY A 579 13.51 17.57 9.29
C GLY A 579 12.34 16.85 9.98
N PRO A 580 12.10 17.11 11.28
CA PRO A 580 10.99 16.51 12.03
C PRO A 580 9.61 16.77 11.40
N LEU A 581 9.40 17.97 10.83
CA LEU A 581 8.15 18.30 10.15
C LEU A 581 7.93 17.46 8.88
N LYS A 582 9.00 17.22 8.11
CA LYS A 582 8.96 16.29 6.96
C LYS A 582 8.74 14.85 7.39
N GLU A 583 9.35 14.41 8.48
CA GLU A 583 9.14 13.06 9.06
C GLU A 583 7.67 12.84 9.42
N ALA A 584 7.06 13.72 10.21
CA ALA A 584 5.64 13.64 10.58
C ALA A 584 4.73 13.65 9.33
N THR A 585 5.02 14.54 8.37
CA THR A 585 4.28 14.65 7.11
C THR A 585 4.33 13.33 6.31
N ALA A 586 5.49 12.68 6.23
CA ALA A 586 5.67 11.43 5.48
C ALA A 586 4.85 10.29 6.08
N PHE A 587 4.80 10.17 7.41
CA PHE A 587 4.00 9.14 8.08
C PHE A 587 2.50 9.30 7.81
N PHE A 588 1.96 10.52 7.91
CA PHE A 588 0.54 10.76 7.61
C PHE A 588 0.21 10.66 6.12
N GLN A 589 1.13 11.03 5.23
CA GLN A 589 0.99 10.76 3.79
C GLN A 589 0.86 9.25 3.54
N GLY A 590 1.79 8.45 4.07
CA GLY A 590 1.73 6.99 3.95
C GLY A 590 0.44 6.41 4.54
N ALA A 591 -0.04 6.95 5.67
CA ALA A 591 -1.32 6.52 6.26
C ALA A 591 -2.51 6.77 5.31
N LEU A 592 -2.55 7.92 4.62
CA LEU A 592 -3.60 8.25 3.66
C LEU A 592 -3.47 7.51 2.33
N GLU A 593 -2.26 7.12 1.92
CA GLU A 593 -2.06 6.24 0.77
C GLU A 593 -2.67 4.85 1.01
N VAL A 594 -2.62 4.35 2.25
CA VAL A 594 -3.24 3.08 2.63
C VAL A 594 -4.75 3.23 2.83
N GLN A 595 -5.19 4.24 3.59
CA GLN A 595 -6.60 4.47 3.88
C GLN A 595 -6.97 5.96 3.66
N PRO A 596 -7.49 6.31 2.48
CA PRO A 596 -7.80 7.71 2.14
C PRO A 596 -8.95 8.34 2.94
N ALA A 597 -9.86 7.53 3.48
CA ALA A 597 -11.08 7.99 4.15
C ALA A 597 -10.86 8.26 5.64
N GLN A 598 -9.99 9.23 5.98
CA GLN A 598 -9.65 9.57 7.36
C GLN A 598 -9.62 11.09 7.59
N PRO A 599 -10.71 11.65 8.12
CA PRO A 599 -10.81 13.10 8.28
C PRO A 599 -9.76 13.73 9.18
N GLU A 600 -9.44 13.10 10.30
CA GLU A 600 -8.49 13.62 11.29
C GLU A 600 -7.05 13.61 10.75
N VAL A 601 -6.64 12.52 10.11
CA VAL A 601 -5.33 12.41 9.45
C VAL A 601 -5.20 13.42 8.31
N LYS A 602 -6.25 13.60 7.49
CA LYS A 602 -6.27 14.61 6.43
C LYS A 602 -6.13 16.03 6.97
N LEU A 603 -6.85 16.36 8.05
CA LEU A 603 -6.80 17.69 8.67
C LEU A 603 -5.41 17.97 9.26
N THR A 604 -4.84 16.96 9.92
CA THR A 604 -3.49 17.02 10.49
C THR A 604 -2.45 17.23 9.40
N LEU A 605 -2.50 16.43 8.33
CA LEU A 605 -1.60 16.57 7.18
C LEU A 605 -1.74 17.94 6.49
N ALA A 606 -2.97 18.44 6.32
CA ALA A 606 -3.21 19.77 5.76
C ALA A 606 -2.59 20.88 6.65
N SER A 607 -2.67 20.72 7.97
CA SER A 607 -2.03 21.64 8.93
C SER A 607 -0.51 21.58 8.88
N LEU A 608 0.08 20.39 8.71
CA LEU A 608 1.52 20.22 8.52
C LEU A 608 2.00 20.85 7.21
N TYR A 609 1.22 20.76 6.14
CA TYR A 609 1.53 21.47 4.90
C TYR A 609 1.52 22.99 5.05
N LEU A 610 0.62 23.56 5.87
CA LEU A 610 0.70 25.00 6.20
C LEU A 610 2.02 25.34 6.89
N GLN A 611 2.43 24.54 7.89
CA GLN A 611 3.71 24.75 8.58
C GLN A 611 4.91 24.59 7.62
N LEU A 612 4.86 23.61 6.70
CA LEU A 612 5.91 23.43 5.69
C LEU A 612 5.95 24.59 4.69
N ALA A 613 4.81 25.19 4.36
CA ALA A 613 4.74 26.36 3.51
C ALA A 613 5.41 27.58 4.16
N ASP A 614 5.37 27.68 5.49
CA ASP A 614 6.00 28.78 6.22
C ASP A 614 7.50 28.55 6.45
N ILE A 615 7.91 27.30 6.76
CA ILE A 615 9.28 26.97 7.17
C ILE A 615 10.19 26.64 5.98
N THR A 616 9.72 25.85 5.00
CA THR A 616 10.59 25.36 3.91
C THR A 616 11.23 26.49 3.10
N PRO A 617 10.49 27.53 2.67
CA PRO A 617 11.05 28.62 1.87
C PRO A 617 12.19 29.38 2.58
N ALA A 618 12.11 29.51 3.91
CA ALA A 618 13.12 30.20 4.71
C ALA A 618 14.49 29.48 4.74
N THR A 619 14.52 28.20 4.40
CA THR A 619 15.75 27.39 4.33
C THR A 619 16.36 27.31 2.93
N MET A 620 15.72 27.91 1.92
CA MET A 620 16.13 27.83 0.52
C MET A 620 16.97 29.04 0.10
N ASN A 621 17.97 28.80 -0.76
CA ASN A 621 18.89 29.85 -1.22
C ASN A 621 18.36 30.66 -2.42
N VAL A 622 17.39 30.14 -3.17
CA VAL A 622 16.84 30.75 -4.39
C VAL A 622 15.41 31.19 -4.14
N LYS A 623 15.14 32.49 -4.27
CA LYS A 623 13.85 33.10 -3.92
C LYS A 623 12.69 32.63 -4.81
N ALA A 624 12.92 32.47 -6.12
CA ALA A 624 11.89 31.99 -7.04
C ALA A 624 11.44 30.56 -6.67
N ASP A 625 12.39 29.66 -6.47
CA ASP A 625 12.13 28.28 -6.03
C ASP A 625 11.43 28.25 -4.67
N ALA A 626 11.78 29.16 -3.76
CA ALA A 626 11.15 29.28 -2.44
C ALA A 626 9.66 29.65 -2.52
N ASP A 627 9.29 30.60 -3.40
CA ASP A 627 7.91 31.01 -3.62
C ASP A 627 7.09 29.89 -4.30
N ASP A 628 7.67 29.16 -5.24
CA ASP A 628 7.04 28.01 -5.90
C ASP A 628 6.80 26.85 -4.92
N VAL A 629 7.80 26.52 -4.09
CA VAL A 629 7.67 25.49 -3.04
C VAL A 629 6.62 25.89 -2.00
N ARG A 630 6.63 27.15 -1.56
CA ARG A 630 5.59 27.70 -0.68
C ARG A 630 4.20 27.47 -1.26
N ARG A 631 4.01 27.88 -2.52
CA ARG A 631 2.73 27.76 -3.21
C ARG A 631 2.29 26.31 -3.36
N ALA A 632 3.22 25.40 -3.67
CA ALA A 632 2.91 23.98 -3.80
C ALA A 632 2.36 23.37 -2.49
N TYR A 633 2.93 23.72 -1.34
CA TYR A 633 2.42 23.28 -0.04
C TYR A 633 1.07 23.91 0.32
N LEU A 634 0.87 25.20 0.04
CA LEU A 634 -0.42 25.87 0.27
C LEU A 634 -1.55 25.26 -0.57
N VAL A 635 -1.28 24.89 -1.83
CA VAL A 635 -2.24 24.18 -2.69
C VAL A 635 -2.60 22.82 -2.07
N LYS A 636 -1.61 22.02 -1.65
CA LYS A 636 -1.86 20.73 -0.98
C LYS A 636 -2.70 20.88 0.29
N ALA A 637 -2.43 21.89 1.11
CA ALA A 637 -3.21 22.19 2.31
C ALA A 637 -4.66 22.58 1.97
N ARG A 638 -4.85 23.48 1.00
CA ARG A 638 -6.16 23.93 0.53
C ARG A 638 -6.99 22.76 0.00
N ASP A 639 -6.41 21.93 -0.85
CA ASP A 639 -7.15 20.87 -1.54
C ASP A 639 -7.61 19.78 -0.53
N LEU A 640 -6.74 19.34 0.38
CA LEU A 640 -7.11 18.42 1.46
C LEU A 640 -8.19 18.99 2.38
N ALA A 641 -8.06 20.26 2.79
CA ALA A 641 -9.06 20.91 3.62
C ALA A 641 -10.39 21.11 2.88
N GLY A 642 -10.36 21.38 1.57
CA GLY A 642 -11.54 21.51 0.72
C GLY A 642 -12.33 20.21 0.58
N GLU A 643 -11.65 19.07 0.45
CA GLU A 643 -12.29 17.75 0.48
C GLU A 643 -13.04 17.53 1.80
N LEU A 644 -12.44 17.91 2.93
CA LEU A 644 -13.07 17.81 4.24
C LEU A 644 -14.27 18.75 4.38
N MET A 645 -14.18 19.99 3.88
CA MET A 645 -15.31 20.91 3.86
C MET A 645 -16.51 20.33 3.10
N ALA A 646 -16.28 19.68 1.95
CA ALA A 646 -17.34 18.99 1.21
C ALA A 646 -17.97 17.85 2.04
N ALA A 647 -17.16 17.09 2.77
CA ALA A 647 -17.65 16.05 3.67
C ALA A 647 -18.47 16.64 4.84
N VAL A 648 -18.05 17.75 5.44
CA VAL A 648 -18.80 18.46 6.50
C VAL A 648 -20.13 19.00 5.99
N ARG A 649 -20.19 19.53 4.77
CA ARG A 649 -21.44 19.99 4.14
C ARG A 649 -22.44 18.85 3.98
N LYS A 650 -21.98 17.70 3.46
CA LYS A 650 -22.79 16.49 3.30
C LYS A 650 -23.36 15.98 4.62
N LEU A 651 -22.63 16.09 5.73
CA LEU A 651 -23.16 15.75 7.07
C LEU A 651 -24.36 16.62 7.46
N GLY A 652 -24.39 17.89 7.06
CA GLY A 652 -25.50 18.80 7.34
C GLY A 652 -26.85 18.37 6.73
N GLU A 653 -26.80 17.53 5.70
CA GLU A 653 -27.98 17.05 4.96
C GLU A 653 -28.63 15.82 5.61
N ARG A 654 -27.99 15.21 6.63
CA ARG A 654 -28.52 13.99 7.26
C ARG A 654 -29.87 14.23 7.95
N SER A 655 -30.72 13.21 7.93
CA SER A 655 -32.06 13.24 8.52
C SER A 655 -32.04 13.28 10.05
N SER A 656 -31.16 12.49 10.67
CA SER A 656 -31.01 12.39 12.13
C SER A 656 -29.56 12.19 12.56
N VAL A 657 -29.28 12.35 13.85
CA VAL A 657 -27.98 12.06 14.47
C VAL A 657 -28.12 10.83 15.34
N ASP A 658 -27.19 9.88 15.20
CA ASP A 658 -27.11 8.75 16.12
C ASP A 658 -26.52 9.21 17.46
N GLU A 659 -27.33 9.20 18.51
CA GLU A 659 -26.91 9.56 19.87
C GLU A 659 -26.11 8.43 20.56
N GLN A 660 -26.07 7.24 19.96
CA GLN A 660 -25.32 6.07 20.44
C GLN A 660 -24.07 5.78 19.60
N ALA A 661 -23.62 6.76 18.79
CA ALA A 661 -22.43 6.62 17.96
C ALA A 661 -21.21 6.15 18.77
N THR A 662 -20.54 5.11 18.27
CA THR A 662 -19.32 4.55 18.85
C THR A 662 -18.15 5.53 18.75
N ALA A 663 -17.11 5.33 19.56
CA ALA A 663 -15.89 6.15 19.50
C ALA A 663 -15.24 6.16 18.09
N SER A 664 -15.33 5.06 17.36
CA SER A 664 -14.82 4.97 15.98
C SER A 664 -15.63 5.81 14.99
N GLU A 665 -16.96 5.85 15.15
CA GLU A 665 -17.84 6.68 14.31
C GLU A 665 -17.65 8.17 14.61
N ILE A 666 -17.36 8.50 15.87
CA ILE A 666 -16.99 9.87 16.27
C ILE A 666 -15.68 10.29 15.58
N ALA A 667 -14.63 9.46 15.66
CA ALA A 667 -13.33 9.75 15.03
C ALA A 667 -13.42 9.82 13.49
N ALA A 668 -14.34 9.07 12.88
CA ALA A 668 -14.61 9.12 11.44
C ALA A 668 -15.43 10.35 11.00
N THR A 669 -15.91 11.18 11.92
CA THR A 669 -16.71 12.38 11.60
C THR A 669 -15.81 13.59 11.34
N PRO A 670 -15.77 14.16 10.13
CA PRO A 670 -15.01 15.38 9.85
C PRO A 670 -15.50 16.56 10.68
N THR A 671 -14.57 17.38 11.17
CA THR A 671 -14.88 18.55 11.99
C THR A 671 -14.87 19.84 11.17
N PRO A 672 -15.63 20.88 11.56
CA PRO A 672 -15.56 22.20 10.92
C PRO A 672 -14.21 22.92 11.03
N ALA A 673 -13.21 22.36 11.71
CA ALA A 673 -11.88 22.96 11.83
C ALA A 673 -11.15 23.01 10.48
N CYS A 674 -11.53 22.15 9.52
CA CYS A 674 -11.00 22.18 8.15
C CYS A 674 -11.19 23.54 7.46
N PHE A 675 -12.27 24.26 7.75
CA PHE A 675 -12.52 25.59 7.19
C PHE A 675 -11.44 26.60 7.57
N ASN A 676 -10.87 26.49 8.78
CA ASN A 676 -9.78 27.37 9.23
C ASN A 676 -8.49 27.10 8.46
N VAL A 677 -8.16 25.82 8.22
CA VAL A 677 -6.98 25.41 7.46
C VAL A 677 -7.10 25.84 6.00
N TYR A 678 -8.29 25.64 5.40
CA TYR A 678 -8.60 26.13 4.06
C TYR A 678 -8.46 27.65 3.98
N ALA A 679 -9.06 28.37 4.94
CA ALA A 679 -8.99 29.83 4.98
C ALA A 679 -7.55 30.34 5.14
N ALA A 680 -6.75 29.70 5.99
CA ALA A 680 -5.33 30.04 6.16
C ALA A 680 -4.54 29.85 4.86
N ALA A 681 -4.76 28.74 4.14
CA ALA A 681 -4.13 28.47 2.86
C ALA A 681 -4.50 29.53 1.80
N CYS A 682 -5.80 29.79 1.63
CA CYS A 682 -6.31 30.82 0.71
C CYS A 682 -5.78 32.21 1.07
N TYR A 683 -5.78 32.57 2.36
CA TYR A 683 -5.25 33.84 2.84
C TYR A 683 -3.75 33.99 2.49
N ALA A 684 -2.95 32.96 2.75
CA ALA A 684 -1.52 32.94 2.45
C ALA A 684 -1.19 32.98 0.94
N MET A 685 -2.14 32.56 0.09
CA MET A 685 -2.10 32.67 -1.38
C MET A 685 -2.68 33.99 -1.93
N GLY A 686 -3.24 34.85 -1.07
CA GLY A 686 -3.88 36.11 -1.48
C GLY A 686 -5.33 35.97 -1.97
N GLU A 687 -5.95 34.80 -1.77
CA GLU A 687 -7.34 34.48 -2.13
C GLU A 687 -8.30 34.91 -1.01
N TYR A 688 -8.27 36.19 -0.60
CA TYR A 688 -8.93 36.71 0.61
C TYR A 688 -10.45 36.49 0.65
N ALA A 689 -11.13 36.63 -0.48
CA ALA A 689 -12.57 36.39 -0.57
C ALA A 689 -12.95 34.92 -0.25
N GLN A 690 -12.12 33.97 -0.72
CA GLN A 690 -12.32 32.55 -0.41
C GLN A 690 -12.03 32.26 1.07
N ALA A 691 -10.98 32.87 1.62
CA ALA A 691 -10.65 32.78 3.04
C ALA A 691 -11.78 33.32 3.93
N ARG A 692 -12.33 34.50 3.60
CA ARG A 692 -13.47 35.09 4.31
C ARG A 692 -14.70 34.19 4.23
N SER A 693 -15.07 33.74 3.03
CA SER A 693 -16.23 32.88 2.81
C SER A 693 -16.14 31.60 3.65
N ALA A 694 -14.97 30.96 3.69
CA ALA A 694 -14.77 29.75 4.49
C ALA A 694 -14.92 30.00 5.99
N LEU A 695 -14.38 31.10 6.53
CA LEU A 695 -14.55 31.45 7.96
C LEU A 695 -16.00 31.83 8.31
N GLU A 696 -16.69 32.55 7.42
CA GLU A 696 -18.11 32.86 7.58
C GLU A 696 -18.95 31.60 7.60
N GLU A 697 -18.68 30.65 6.70
CA GLU A 697 -19.35 29.36 6.65
C GLU A 697 -19.09 28.52 7.90
N HIS A 698 -17.83 28.46 8.38
CA HIS A 698 -17.49 27.80 9.64
C HIS A 698 -18.35 28.29 10.80
N LEU A 699 -18.46 29.61 10.98
CA LEU A 699 -19.25 30.19 12.06
C LEU A 699 -20.76 30.02 11.84
N ALA A 700 -21.22 30.07 10.58
CA ALA A 700 -22.62 29.86 10.22
C ALA A 700 -23.09 28.43 10.55
N ILE A 701 -22.25 27.42 10.29
CA ILE A 701 -22.53 26.02 10.65
C ILE A 701 -22.82 25.90 12.16
N LEU A 702 -22.04 26.58 13.00
CA LEU A 702 -22.17 26.50 14.46
C LEU A 702 -23.38 27.25 15.01
N ARG A 703 -23.77 28.35 14.36
CA ARG A 703 -24.88 29.22 14.76
C ARG A 703 -26.23 28.81 14.15
N GLY A 704 -26.20 28.00 13.08
CA GLY A 704 -27.38 27.58 12.35
C GLY A 704 -28.25 26.55 13.09
N PRO A 705 -29.54 26.43 12.71
CA PRO A 705 -30.49 25.51 13.35
C PRO A 705 -30.11 24.03 13.14
N ASN A 706 -29.31 23.73 12.11
CA ASN A 706 -28.83 22.40 11.79
C ASN A 706 -27.45 22.08 12.39
N ALA A 707 -26.87 22.92 13.25
CA ALA A 707 -25.52 22.74 13.81
C ALA A 707 -25.29 21.31 14.35
N ARG A 708 -26.28 20.74 15.02
CA ARG A 708 -26.24 19.39 15.58
C ARG A 708 -25.96 18.30 14.53
N LYS A 709 -26.38 18.50 13.28
CA LYS A 709 -26.17 17.56 12.18
C LYS A 709 -24.71 17.50 11.72
N HIS A 710 -23.84 18.43 12.11
CA HIS A 710 -22.43 18.38 11.74
C HIS A 710 -21.53 17.69 12.78
N PHE A 711 -22.09 17.25 13.92
CA PHE A 711 -21.32 16.68 15.04
C PHE A 711 -21.89 15.36 15.52
N ALA A 712 -21.03 14.47 16.02
CA ALA A 712 -21.47 13.17 16.51
C ALA A 712 -22.39 13.27 17.74
N SER A 713 -22.04 14.08 18.76
CA SER A 713 -22.89 14.28 19.97
C SER A 713 -23.16 15.75 20.31
N ASN A 714 -24.20 16.02 21.12
CA ASN A 714 -24.50 17.37 21.62
C ASN A 714 -23.37 17.89 22.50
N ARG A 715 -22.75 16.98 23.26
CA ARG A 715 -21.56 17.26 24.06
C ARG A 715 -20.40 17.73 23.18
N VAL A 716 -20.10 17.01 22.09
CA VAL A 716 -19.01 17.38 21.17
C VAL A 716 -19.28 18.74 20.51
N LEU A 717 -20.52 19.04 20.12
CA LEU A 717 -20.88 20.36 19.61
C LEU A 717 -20.64 21.46 20.66
N SER A 718 -21.04 21.23 21.92
CA SER A 718 -20.85 22.17 23.02
C SER A 718 -19.37 22.43 23.28
N ASP A 719 -18.55 21.37 23.35
CA ASP A 719 -17.11 21.47 23.56
C ASP A 719 -16.44 22.21 22.39
N TYR A 720 -16.84 21.90 21.16
CA TYR A 720 -16.31 22.54 19.96
C TYR A 720 -16.62 24.04 19.89
N ARG A 721 -17.82 24.46 20.30
CA ARG A 721 -18.20 25.90 20.36
C ARG A 721 -17.28 26.73 21.25
N ASN A 722 -16.67 26.11 22.26
CA ASN A 722 -15.74 26.77 23.18
C ASN A 722 -14.26 26.58 22.80
N SER A 723 -13.97 25.88 21.69
CA SER A 723 -12.61 25.54 21.26
C SER A 723 -11.83 26.73 20.69
N GLU A 724 -10.51 26.61 20.67
CA GLU A 724 -9.62 27.59 20.03
C GLU A 724 -9.88 27.73 18.52
N HIS A 725 -10.46 26.72 17.85
CA HIS A 725 -10.81 26.81 16.44
C HIS A 725 -11.88 27.88 16.16
N VAL A 726 -12.85 28.04 17.06
CA VAL A 726 -13.90 29.06 16.91
C VAL A 726 -13.34 30.44 17.18
N LYS A 727 -12.55 30.59 18.25
CA LYS A 727 -11.85 31.85 18.56
C LYS A 727 -10.92 32.28 17.43
N TYR A 728 -10.19 31.32 16.84
CA TYR A 728 -9.35 31.55 15.66
C TYR A 728 -10.18 32.11 14.50
N ALA A 729 -11.31 31.48 14.18
CA ALA A 729 -12.17 31.89 13.07
C ALA A 729 -12.74 33.30 13.29
N GLU A 730 -13.21 33.61 14.50
CA GLU A 730 -13.73 34.94 14.84
C GLU A 730 -12.64 36.01 14.75
N ARG A 731 -11.45 35.74 15.29
CA ARG A 731 -10.30 36.66 15.25
C ARG A 731 -9.85 36.91 13.81
N TRP A 732 -9.66 35.86 13.01
CA TRP A 732 -9.22 35.98 11.63
C TRP A 732 -10.28 36.58 10.73
N LEU A 733 -11.56 36.28 10.93
CA LEU A 733 -12.64 36.93 10.19
C LEU A 733 -12.69 38.43 10.50
N ALA A 734 -12.51 38.82 11.76
CA ALA A 734 -12.40 40.23 12.15
C ALA A 734 -11.17 40.89 11.50
N ALA A 735 -10.02 40.22 11.50
CA ALA A 735 -8.80 40.71 10.86
C ALA A 735 -8.94 40.85 9.34
N ILE A 736 -9.53 39.86 8.66
CA ILE A 736 -9.80 39.92 7.21
C ILE A 736 -10.77 41.05 6.90
N ARG A 737 -11.85 41.22 7.68
CA ARG A 737 -12.78 42.35 7.51
C ARG A 737 -12.16 43.72 7.83
N ALA A 738 -11.17 43.76 8.69
CA ALA A 738 -10.40 44.98 8.96
C ALA A 738 -9.43 45.32 7.80
N ASN A 739 -8.87 44.30 7.16
CA ASN A 739 -7.93 44.40 6.03
C ASN A 739 -8.61 44.58 4.66
N GLU A 740 -9.79 43.98 4.45
CA GLU A 740 -10.64 44.20 3.29
C GLU A 740 -11.41 45.53 3.45
N ARG A 741 -10.86 46.63 2.92
CA ARG A 741 -11.69 47.82 2.64
C ARG A 741 -11.55 48.27 1.19
N GLN A 742 -12.17 47.50 0.29
CA GLN A 742 -12.97 48.18 -0.73
C GLN A 742 -14.13 48.84 0.02
N TYR A 743 -14.23 50.17 -0.04
CA TYR A 743 -15.42 50.86 0.48
C TYR A 743 -16.09 51.58 -0.69
N VAL A 744 -17.41 51.39 -0.77
CA VAL A 744 -18.27 52.05 -1.75
C VAL A 744 -18.84 53.28 -1.08
N GLU A 745 -18.48 54.46 -1.57
CA GLU A 745 -19.13 55.71 -1.18
C GLU A 745 -20.04 56.17 -2.32
N ARG A 746 -21.32 56.19 -2.02
CA ARG A 746 -22.34 56.71 -2.91
C ARG A 746 -22.73 58.08 -2.40
N GLU A 747 -22.65 59.07 -3.28
CA GLU A 747 -23.01 60.42 -2.93
C GLU A 747 -24.26 60.85 -3.70
N GLU A 748 -25.30 61.08 -2.93
CA GLU A 748 -26.50 61.79 -3.36
C GLU A 748 -26.29 63.26 -3.00
N PHE A 749 -26.46 64.19 -3.96
CA PHE A 749 -26.16 65.61 -3.79
C PHE A 749 -27.17 66.28 -2.83
N SER A 750 -27.19 65.90 -1.56
CA SER A 750 -28.17 66.31 -0.56
C SER A 750 -27.65 67.48 0.28
N GLY A 751 -27.99 68.70 -0.13
CA GLY A 751 -27.78 69.92 0.68
C GLY A 751 -27.91 71.22 -0.11
N GLU A 752 -28.35 72.30 0.55
CA GLU A 752 -28.23 73.67 0.04
C GLU A 752 -26.75 74.12 0.06
N PHE A 753 -26.28 74.68 -1.06
CA PHE A 753 -24.94 75.25 -1.17
C PHE A 753 -24.81 76.52 -0.31
N LYS A 754 -23.94 76.53 0.71
CA LYS A 754 -23.60 77.73 1.49
C LYS A 754 -22.24 78.29 1.04
N PRO A 755 -22.14 79.58 0.65
CA PRO A 755 -20.91 80.17 0.10
C PRO A 755 -19.74 80.35 1.08
N ASP A 756 -19.97 80.35 2.39
CA ASP A 756 -19.01 80.91 3.37
C ASP A 756 -18.11 79.88 4.10
N PHE A 757 -17.97 78.64 3.61
CA PHE A 757 -17.22 77.62 4.34
C PHE A 757 -15.73 77.56 3.93
N TYR A 758 -14.93 78.53 4.39
CA TYR A 758 -13.47 78.49 4.32
C TYR A 758 -12.82 79.00 5.62
N GLY A 759 -12.53 78.06 6.53
CA GLY A 759 -11.75 78.34 7.74
C GLY A 759 -11.82 77.21 8.76
N GLN A 760 -10.69 76.52 8.95
CA GLN A 760 -10.42 75.44 9.91
C GLN A 760 -10.78 74.00 9.47
N TRP A 761 -9.73 73.22 9.25
CA TRP A 761 -9.75 71.76 9.12
C TRP A 761 -10.28 71.11 10.41
N ASN A 762 -11.26 70.21 10.30
CA ASN A 762 -11.32 68.97 11.09
C ASN A 762 -12.27 67.95 10.44
N ILE A 763 -11.72 66.78 10.13
CA ILE A 763 -12.35 65.61 9.50
C ILE A 763 -13.22 64.90 10.54
N VAL A 764 -14.54 64.76 10.33
CA VAL A 764 -15.32 63.63 10.87
C VAL A 764 -16.54 63.32 9.99
N ASN A 765 -16.48 62.15 9.32
CA ASN A 765 -17.55 61.33 8.75
C ASN A 765 -18.31 61.83 7.49
N ALA A 766 -18.04 61.11 6.39
CA ALA A 766 -18.47 61.26 4.98
C ALA A 766 -17.65 62.29 4.16
N PRO A 767 -16.98 61.89 3.07
CA PRO A 767 -16.44 62.84 2.11
C PRO A 767 -17.60 63.52 1.41
N LYS A 768 -17.58 64.85 1.44
CA LYS A 768 -18.41 65.69 0.58
C LYS A 768 -17.50 66.35 -0.45
N PRO A 769 -17.95 66.53 -1.70
CA PRO A 769 -17.19 67.10 -2.77
C PRO A 769 -17.05 68.57 -2.44
N ASP A 770 -15.81 69.00 -2.24
CA ASP A 770 -15.54 70.42 -2.16
C ASP A 770 -15.57 70.97 -3.59
N LEU A 771 -16.59 71.77 -3.91
CA LEU A 771 -16.81 72.37 -5.23
C LEU A 771 -15.99 73.66 -5.43
N SER A 772 -15.07 73.93 -4.52
CA SER A 772 -14.34 75.17 -4.36
C SER A 772 -13.33 75.52 -5.43
N PHE A 773 -12.89 74.54 -6.24
CA PHE A 773 -11.73 74.79 -7.08
C PHE A 773 -12.08 75.69 -8.27
N MET A 774 -13.20 75.44 -8.97
CA MET A 774 -13.72 76.30 -10.04
C MET A 774 -15.18 75.94 -10.38
N LYS A 775 -16.07 76.94 -10.47
CA LYS A 775 -17.42 76.78 -11.04
C LYS A 775 -17.73 77.91 -12.02
N SER A 776 -18.45 77.60 -13.09
CA SER A 776 -19.00 78.64 -13.97
C SER A 776 -20.23 79.30 -13.34
N THR A 777 -20.52 80.54 -13.76
CA THR A 777 -21.69 81.30 -13.30
C THR A 777 -22.97 80.54 -13.69
N GLY A 778 -23.74 80.06 -12.71
CA GLY A 778 -24.97 79.27 -12.95
C GLY A 778 -24.89 77.79 -12.57
N ALA A 779 -23.74 77.30 -12.07
CA ALA A 779 -23.60 75.95 -11.56
C ALA A 779 -23.76 75.84 -10.02
N GLY A 780 -24.45 74.81 -9.54
CA GLY A 780 -24.70 74.55 -8.11
C GLY A 780 -25.66 73.38 -7.86
N ILE A 781 -25.88 73.01 -6.60
CA ILE A 781 -26.82 71.93 -6.24
C ILE A 781 -28.23 72.50 -6.15
N LYS A 782 -29.19 71.93 -6.89
CA LYS A 782 -30.63 72.26 -6.85
C LYS A 782 -31.44 70.96 -6.75
N ASP A 783 -32.43 70.91 -5.86
CA ASP A 783 -33.34 69.76 -5.68
C ASP A 783 -32.64 68.38 -5.53
N GLY A 784 -31.49 68.35 -4.83
CA GLY A 784 -30.77 67.09 -4.63
C GLY A 784 -29.89 66.65 -5.82
N LYS A 785 -29.72 67.50 -6.85
CA LYS A 785 -28.95 67.23 -8.06
C LYS A 785 -27.89 68.30 -8.29
N LEU A 786 -26.75 67.93 -8.85
CA LEU A 786 -25.74 68.89 -9.29
C LEU A 786 -26.17 69.48 -10.64
N THR A 787 -26.50 70.77 -10.67
CA THR A 787 -27.06 71.45 -11.83
C THR A 787 -26.06 72.44 -12.43
N ILE A 788 -25.90 72.39 -13.75
CA ILE A 788 -25.00 73.23 -14.55
C ILE A 788 -25.86 74.03 -15.53
N GLY A 789 -25.97 75.33 -15.30
CA GLY A 789 -26.64 76.27 -16.18
C GLY A 789 -25.66 76.99 -17.10
N LEU A 790 -25.95 77.01 -18.40
CA LEU A 790 -25.28 77.83 -19.41
C LEU A 790 -26.08 79.13 -19.55
N ALA A 791 -25.79 80.13 -18.73
CA ALA A 791 -26.51 81.42 -18.76
C ALA A 791 -25.99 82.35 -19.89
N GLY A 792 -25.93 81.84 -21.13
CA GLY A 792 -25.35 82.54 -22.29
C GLY A 792 -23.81 82.46 -22.38
N GLN A 793 -23.18 81.62 -21.55
CA GLN A 793 -21.75 81.29 -21.65
C GLN A 793 -21.54 80.12 -22.62
N LYS A 794 -20.41 80.14 -23.36
CA LYS A 794 -20.03 79.05 -24.29
C LYS A 794 -19.72 77.73 -23.60
N GLU A 795 -19.29 77.80 -22.34
CA GLU A 795 -18.87 76.65 -21.54
C GLU A 795 -19.33 76.86 -20.09
N ALA A 796 -19.80 75.78 -19.47
CA ALA A 796 -20.12 75.72 -18.05
C ALA A 796 -19.58 74.41 -17.46
N PHE A 797 -19.04 74.48 -16.25
CA PHE A 797 -18.41 73.32 -15.64
C PHE A 797 -18.42 73.39 -14.11
N VAL A 798 -18.26 72.22 -13.51
CA VAL A 798 -18.08 72.02 -12.08
C VAL A 798 -16.89 71.10 -11.87
N VAL A 799 -15.94 71.56 -11.08
CA VAL A 799 -14.83 70.74 -10.60
C VAL A 799 -15.06 70.42 -9.13
N SER A 800 -15.03 69.15 -8.79
CA SER A 800 -14.99 68.71 -7.41
C SER A 800 -13.59 68.26 -7.05
N ARG A 801 -13.15 68.58 -5.82
CA ARG A 801 -12.04 67.92 -5.16
C ARG A 801 -12.56 66.94 -4.11
N LEU A 802 -11.99 65.74 -4.12
CA LEU A 802 -12.21 64.65 -3.16
C LEU A 802 -10.84 64.26 -2.60
N SER A 803 -10.62 64.57 -1.32
CA SER A 803 -9.41 64.12 -0.63
C SER A 803 -9.55 62.65 -0.26
N VAL A 804 -8.62 61.81 -0.73
CA VAL A 804 -8.63 60.39 -0.44
C VAL A 804 -8.16 60.17 1.01
N PRO A 805 -8.96 59.54 1.88
CA PRO A 805 -8.70 59.49 3.32
C PRO A 805 -7.51 58.60 3.73
N LYS A 806 -6.91 57.85 2.81
CA LYS A 806 -5.80 56.93 3.06
C LYS A 806 -4.72 57.08 1.99
N ASN A 807 -3.45 57.15 2.40
CA ASN A 807 -2.26 57.33 1.56
C ASN A 807 -2.01 56.21 0.51
N TYR A 808 -2.89 55.22 0.42
CA TYR A 808 -2.71 53.99 -0.36
C TYR A 808 -4.01 53.51 -1.06
N ALA A 809 -5.08 54.32 -1.01
CA ALA A 809 -6.33 54.00 -1.69
C ALA A 809 -6.37 54.52 -3.12
N THR A 810 -6.68 53.62 -4.05
CA THR A 810 -6.80 53.90 -5.48
C THR A 810 -8.28 53.94 -5.86
N LEU A 811 -8.73 55.02 -6.50
CA LEU A 811 -10.08 55.08 -7.06
C LEU A 811 -10.21 54.12 -8.26
N THR A 812 -11.07 53.12 -8.15
CA THR A 812 -11.27 52.04 -9.13
C THR A 812 -12.57 52.16 -9.94
N ARG A 813 -13.50 53.01 -9.50
CA ARG A 813 -14.74 53.26 -10.25
C ARG A 813 -15.27 54.65 -9.99
N PHE A 814 -15.64 55.35 -11.06
CA PHE A 814 -16.47 56.54 -11.03
C PHE A 814 -17.70 56.33 -11.92
N SER A 815 -18.88 56.65 -11.41
CA SER A 815 -20.09 56.66 -12.24
C SER A 815 -20.95 57.86 -11.90
N ALA A 816 -21.49 58.50 -12.94
CA ALA A 816 -22.44 59.59 -12.82
C ALA A 816 -23.73 59.24 -13.56
N ARG A 817 -24.87 59.64 -13.02
CA ARG A 817 -26.16 59.52 -13.73
C ARG A 817 -26.62 60.91 -14.15
N PHE A 818 -26.97 61.06 -15.42
CA PHE A 818 -27.32 62.35 -16.01
C PHE A 818 -28.82 62.45 -16.27
N ASP A 819 -29.40 63.59 -15.90
CA ASP A 819 -30.80 63.93 -16.17
C ASP A 819 -30.87 65.25 -16.95
N LYS A 820 -31.61 65.26 -18.07
CA LYS A 820 -31.72 66.41 -18.99
C LYS A 820 -33.02 67.17 -18.71
N ARG A 821 -32.93 68.50 -18.60
CA ARG A 821 -34.10 69.39 -18.69
C ARG A 821 -33.84 70.51 -19.70
N GLY A 822 -34.45 70.43 -20.88
CA GLY A 822 -34.40 71.49 -21.91
C GLY A 822 -34.40 70.95 -23.35
N GLU A 823 -34.80 71.79 -24.31
CA GLU A 823 -35.05 71.39 -25.70
C GLU A 823 -33.81 71.32 -26.62
N GLN A 824 -32.64 71.86 -26.22
CA GLN A 824 -31.47 71.96 -27.12
C GLN A 824 -30.27 71.09 -26.71
N LEU A 825 -29.37 70.89 -27.67
CA LEU A 825 -28.32 69.87 -27.72
C LEU A 825 -26.98 70.44 -27.23
N PHE A 826 -26.35 69.82 -26.23
CA PHE A 826 -25.09 70.27 -25.63
C PHE A 826 -24.04 69.16 -25.70
N HIS A 827 -22.77 69.52 -25.93
CA HIS A 827 -21.70 68.58 -25.59
C HIS A 827 -21.66 68.47 -24.06
N ARG A 828 -21.80 67.26 -23.52
CA ARG A 828 -21.86 67.03 -22.08
C ARG A 828 -21.09 65.79 -21.71
N GLY A 829 -20.44 65.79 -20.56
CA GLY A 829 -19.64 64.66 -20.16
C GLY A 829 -19.12 64.69 -18.74
N VAL A 830 -18.46 63.59 -18.40
CA VAL A 830 -17.71 63.42 -17.15
C VAL A 830 -16.28 63.07 -17.46
N SER A 831 -15.42 63.47 -16.54
CA SER A 831 -13.99 63.31 -16.65
C SER A 831 -13.42 63.03 -15.26
N LEU A 832 -12.46 62.13 -15.21
CA LEU A 832 -11.82 61.73 -13.96
C LEU A 832 -10.36 62.19 -13.96
N THR A 833 -10.03 63.13 -13.07
CA THR A 833 -8.68 63.71 -13.00
C THR A 833 -7.99 63.33 -11.69
N LYS A 834 -6.73 62.89 -11.79
CA LYS A 834 -5.82 62.78 -10.64
C LYS A 834 -5.24 64.15 -10.35
N LEU A 835 -5.40 64.65 -9.13
CA LEU A 835 -4.74 65.84 -8.63
C LEU A 835 -3.58 65.39 -7.74
N SER A 836 -2.34 65.66 -8.12
CA SER A 836 -1.20 65.33 -7.25
C SER A 836 -1.12 66.35 -6.11
N SER A 837 -0.83 65.90 -4.89
CA SER A 837 -0.71 66.76 -3.70
C SER A 837 0.50 67.73 -3.70
N ASN A 838 1.38 67.70 -4.71
CA ASN A 838 2.51 68.62 -4.84
C ASN A 838 2.13 70.01 -5.41
N THR A 839 0.87 70.42 -5.24
CA THR A 839 0.25 71.66 -5.77
C THR A 839 0.59 72.91 -4.97
N GLY A 840 1.85 73.02 -4.51
CA GLY A 840 2.37 74.20 -3.81
C GLY A 840 3.30 75.09 -4.63
N LYS A 841 3.53 74.83 -5.93
CA LYS A 841 4.44 75.64 -6.78
C LYS A 841 3.77 76.10 -8.08
N PRO A 842 3.89 77.39 -8.46
CA PRO A 842 3.44 77.89 -9.76
C PRO A 842 4.29 77.30 -10.90
N GLY A 843 3.66 76.90 -12.02
CA GLY A 843 4.31 76.26 -13.18
C GLY A 843 3.91 74.79 -13.40
N LEU A 844 2.61 74.49 -13.34
CA LEU A 844 2.07 73.12 -13.38
C LEU A 844 2.31 72.42 -14.73
N ALA A 845 2.81 71.18 -14.65
CA ALA A 845 2.83 70.27 -15.79
C ALA A 845 1.40 70.00 -16.28
N PRO A 846 1.18 69.88 -17.61
CA PRO A 846 -0.14 69.57 -18.14
C PRO A 846 -0.68 68.24 -17.59
N VAL A 847 -1.91 68.23 -17.08
CA VAL A 847 -2.57 66.99 -16.61
C VAL A 847 -3.42 66.44 -17.75
N ASN A 848 -3.08 65.24 -18.24
CA ASN A 848 -3.92 64.53 -19.21
C ASN A 848 -5.10 63.88 -18.47
N CYS A 849 -6.29 64.01 -19.05
CA CYS A 849 -7.52 63.55 -18.43
C CYS A 849 -8.43 62.84 -19.42
N VAL A 850 -8.88 61.64 -19.05
CA VAL A 850 -9.84 60.88 -19.86
C VAL A 850 -11.24 61.41 -19.60
N MET A 851 -11.93 61.75 -20.68
CA MET A 851 -13.27 62.30 -20.71
C MET A 851 -14.18 61.37 -21.49
N LEU A 852 -15.41 61.24 -21.03
CA LEU A 852 -16.51 60.56 -21.71
C LEU A 852 -17.64 61.57 -21.89
N GLY A 853 -18.11 61.75 -23.11
CA GLY A 853 -19.14 62.72 -23.41
C GLY A 853 -20.09 62.29 -24.51
N ILE A 854 -21.12 63.12 -24.72
CA ILE A 854 -22.10 62.98 -25.79
C ILE A 854 -22.08 64.25 -26.61
N ASP A 855 -22.07 64.13 -27.92
CA ASP A 855 -22.18 65.28 -28.82
C ASP A 855 -23.64 65.72 -29.03
N PRO A 856 -23.88 66.88 -29.66
CA PRO A 856 -25.22 67.33 -30.03
C PRO A 856 -26.00 66.34 -30.90
N GLN A 857 -25.34 65.45 -31.62
CA GLN A 857 -25.96 64.44 -32.48
C GLN A 857 -26.36 63.17 -31.72
N GLY A 858 -26.11 63.10 -30.41
CA GLY A 858 -26.42 61.96 -29.56
C GLY A 858 -25.38 60.83 -29.62
N GLN A 859 -24.21 61.07 -30.21
CA GLN A 859 -23.11 60.10 -30.29
C GLN A 859 -22.26 60.19 -29.04
N VAL A 860 -21.90 59.03 -28.48
CA VAL A 860 -20.99 58.96 -27.34
C VAL A 860 -19.56 58.99 -27.87
N PHE A 861 -18.71 59.82 -27.28
CA PHE A 861 -17.30 59.93 -27.61
C PHE A 861 -16.45 59.88 -26.34
N TRP A 862 -15.20 59.50 -26.48
CA TRP A 862 -14.20 59.70 -25.43
C TRP A 862 -13.06 60.55 -25.97
N GLN A 863 -12.44 61.34 -25.08
CA GLN A 863 -11.30 62.17 -25.40
C GLN A 863 -10.31 62.18 -24.25
N VAL A 864 -9.02 62.22 -24.54
CA VAL A 864 -7.99 62.61 -23.58
C VAL A 864 -7.70 64.08 -23.82
N ARG A 865 -7.99 64.90 -22.81
CA ARG A 865 -7.70 66.34 -22.86
C ARG A 865 -6.58 66.69 -21.92
N ARG A 866 -5.72 67.58 -22.37
CA ARG A 866 -4.59 68.10 -21.62
C ARG A 866 -4.94 69.46 -21.07
N PHE A 867 -4.82 69.60 -19.76
CA PHE A 867 -5.12 70.83 -19.06
C PHE A 867 -3.86 71.46 -18.49
N LYS A 868 -3.58 72.71 -18.88
CA LYS A 868 -2.68 73.59 -18.14
C LYS A 868 -3.49 74.31 -17.08
N LEU A 869 -3.31 73.92 -15.83
CA LEU A 869 -3.93 74.54 -14.67
C LEU A 869 -3.06 75.73 -14.24
N ASP A 870 -3.12 76.84 -14.96
CA ASP A 870 -2.59 78.13 -14.48
C ASP A 870 -3.74 78.95 -13.91
N ASP A 871 -3.46 79.75 -12.87
CA ASP A 871 -4.44 80.25 -11.90
C ASP A 871 -5.68 80.97 -12.48
N GLN A 872 -5.69 81.42 -13.75
CA GLN A 872 -6.87 82.07 -14.36
C GLN A 872 -7.04 81.86 -15.88
N ALA A 873 -6.24 81.04 -16.56
CA ALA A 873 -6.37 80.84 -18.01
C ALA A 873 -6.08 79.38 -18.40
N ARG A 874 -7.14 78.58 -18.46
CA ARG A 874 -7.06 77.18 -18.92
C ARG A 874 -6.80 77.16 -20.42
N GLN A 875 -5.62 76.71 -20.84
CA GLN A 875 -5.42 76.23 -22.21
C GLN A 875 -5.74 74.73 -22.25
N GLU A 876 -6.73 74.39 -23.07
CA GLU A 876 -7.19 73.02 -23.30
C GLU A 876 -6.71 72.54 -24.67
N GLU A 877 -6.09 71.36 -24.70
CA GLU A 877 -5.68 70.69 -25.93
C GLU A 877 -6.26 69.27 -25.95
N VAL A 878 -6.94 68.89 -27.02
CA VAL A 878 -7.39 67.50 -27.22
C VAL A 878 -6.20 66.69 -27.72
N VAL A 879 -5.73 65.74 -26.91
CA VAL A 879 -4.54 64.92 -27.20
C VAL A 879 -4.92 63.65 -27.96
N ALA A 880 -6.07 63.08 -27.63
CA ALA A 880 -6.60 61.88 -28.28
C ALA A 880 -8.12 61.84 -28.14
N GLY A 881 -8.80 61.05 -28.96
CA GLY A 881 -10.22 60.76 -28.79
C GLY A 881 -10.81 60.04 -29.98
N ASP A 882 -11.93 59.37 -29.74
CA ASP A 882 -12.67 58.64 -30.77
C ASP A 882 -14.17 58.60 -30.44
N LEU A 883 -14.98 58.31 -31.46
CA LEU A 883 -16.40 58.03 -31.32
C LEU A 883 -16.60 56.58 -30.87
N ILE A 884 -17.53 56.36 -29.94
CA ILE A 884 -17.92 55.02 -29.50
C ILE A 884 -19.11 54.57 -30.34
N ASP A 885 -18.93 53.52 -31.15
CA ASP A 885 -20.02 52.93 -31.93
C ASP A 885 -21.00 52.16 -31.02
N VAL A 886 -22.02 52.87 -30.55
CA VAL A 886 -23.09 52.32 -29.70
C VAL A 886 -24.11 51.47 -30.46
N ARG A 887 -24.09 51.45 -31.80
CA ARG A 887 -25.11 50.74 -32.61
C ARG A 887 -25.05 49.22 -32.47
N ARG A 888 -23.92 48.68 -32.01
CA ARG A 888 -23.73 47.25 -31.70
C ARG A 888 -24.44 46.79 -30.40
N TYR A 889 -25.05 47.69 -29.63
CA TYR A 889 -25.50 47.40 -28.25
C TYR A 889 -26.90 47.96 -27.93
N ASN A 890 -27.89 47.72 -28.82
CA ASN A 890 -29.30 48.19 -28.78
C ASN A 890 -29.59 49.64 -29.21
N GLY A 891 -28.99 50.06 -30.32
CA GLY A 891 -29.50 51.17 -31.15
C GLY A 891 -29.14 52.59 -30.66
N PRO A 892 -29.42 53.63 -31.47
CA PRO A 892 -29.18 55.01 -31.09
C PRO A 892 -29.99 55.34 -29.83
N LEU A 893 -29.32 55.95 -28.85
CA LEU A 893 -29.95 56.44 -27.64
C LEU A 893 -31.12 57.34 -28.04
N ASP A 894 -32.34 57.01 -27.63
CA ASP A 894 -33.47 57.91 -27.81
C ASP A 894 -33.09 59.26 -27.19
N LYS A 895 -33.16 60.32 -28.00
CA LYS A 895 -32.66 61.66 -27.67
C LYS A 895 -33.31 62.24 -26.40
N ASP A 896 -34.45 61.68 -26.02
CA ASP A 896 -35.29 62.10 -24.89
C ASP A 896 -35.28 61.10 -23.72
N ALA A 897 -34.58 59.95 -23.82
CA ALA A 897 -34.49 58.96 -22.73
C ALA A 897 -33.36 59.27 -21.73
N PRO A 898 -33.55 58.96 -20.42
CA PRO A 898 -32.50 59.12 -19.43
C PRO A 898 -31.32 58.19 -19.74
N LEU A 899 -30.11 58.73 -19.68
CA LEU A 899 -28.88 58.02 -20.03
C LEU A 899 -27.98 57.85 -18.82
N THR A 900 -27.49 56.63 -18.60
CA THR A 900 -26.44 56.36 -17.61
C THR A 900 -25.09 56.23 -18.32
N LEU A 901 -24.15 57.11 -17.98
CA LEU A 901 -22.78 57.07 -18.49
C LEU A 901 -21.82 56.99 -17.31
N ALA A 902 -20.98 55.97 -17.28
CA ALA A 902 -19.92 55.87 -16.30
C ALA A 902 -18.56 55.71 -16.98
N LEU A 903 -17.53 56.26 -16.35
CA LEU A 903 -16.15 56.09 -16.78
C LEU A 903 -15.43 55.33 -15.66
N VAL A 904 -15.19 54.05 -15.90
CA VAL A 904 -14.55 53.13 -14.96
C VAL A 904 -13.04 53.13 -15.21
N ARG A 905 -12.26 53.11 -14.14
CA ARG A 905 -10.79 53.09 -14.17
C ARG A 905 -10.33 51.86 -13.39
N ARG A 906 -9.87 50.79 -14.04
CA ARG A 906 -9.48 49.53 -13.35
C ARG A 906 -8.06 49.09 -13.70
N LEU A 907 -7.49 48.19 -12.90
CA LEU A 907 -6.24 47.52 -13.25
C LEU A 907 -6.43 46.61 -14.46
N SER A 908 -5.41 46.53 -15.32
CA SER A 908 -5.29 45.50 -16.34
C SER A 908 -5.23 44.10 -15.71
N THR A 909 -5.53 43.06 -16.49
CA THR A 909 -5.57 41.66 -16.01
C THR A 909 -4.25 41.19 -15.38
N ASP A 910 -3.13 41.69 -15.90
CA ASP A 910 -1.76 41.45 -15.42
C ASP A 910 -1.33 42.43 -14.31
N ARG A 911 -2.20 43.37 -13.92
CA ARG A 911 -1.99 44.43 -12.92
C ARG A 911 -0.84 45.38 -13.22
N SER A 912 -0.32 45.38 -14.45
CA SER A 912 0.81 46.22 -14.84
C SER A 912 0.42 47.69 -15.04
N ASN A 913 -0.80 47.96 -15.49
CA ASN A 913 -1.25 49.30 -15.88
C ASN A 913 -2.73 49.52 -15.56
N ILE A 914 -3.19 50.75 -15.78
CA ILE A 914 -4.58 51.17 -15.62
C ILE A 914 -5.28 51.23 -16.97
N VAL A 915 -6.45 50.61 -17.05
CA VAL A 915 -7.35 50.64 -18.21
C VAL A 915 -8.62 51.43 -17.90
N PHE A 916 -9.12 52.15 -18.89
CA PHE A 916 -10.35 52.93 -18.79
C PHE A 916 -11.46 52.24 -19.56
N VAL A 917 -12.66 52.19 -18.99
CA VAL A 917 -13.82 51.52 -19.55
C VAL A 917 -15.00 52.48 -19.50
N ALA A 918 -15.55 52.83 -20.66
CA ALA A 918 -16.80 53.54 -20.76
C ALA A 918 -17.96 52.57 -20.53
N VAL A 919 -18.91 52.95 -19.67
CA VAL A 919 -20.11 52.17 -19.40
C VAL A 919 -21.32 52.97 -19.83
N ILE A 920 -22.07 52.44 -20.80
CA ILE A 920 -23.20 53.12 -21.43
C ILE A 920 -24.43 52.26 -21.17
N ASN A 921 -25.36 52.75 -20.33
CA ASN A 921 -26.55 52.00 -19.91
C ASN A 921 -26.27 50.56 -19.41
N GLY A 922 -25.11 50.36 -18.78
CA GLY A 922 -24.69 49.06 -18.23
C GLY A 922 -23.77 48.23 -19.14
N TYR A 923 -23.53 48.63 -20.38
CA TYR A 923 -22.58 47.95 -21.29
C TYR A 923 -21.17 48.54 -21.15
N GLU A 924 -20.16 47.69 -20.95
CA GLU A 924 -18.75 48.08 -20.81
C GLU A 924 -18.02 48.10 -22.17
N VAL A 925 -17.31 49.20 -22.46
CA VAL A 925 -16.45 49.37 -23.64
C VAL A 925 -15.08 49.86 -23.17
N GLU A 926 -14.04 49.05 -23.35
CA GLU A 926 -12.67 49.43 -22.99
C GLU A 926 -12.11 50.47 -23.97
N LEU A 927 -11.55 51.55 -23.43
CA LEU A 927 -11.02 52.67 -24.20
C LEU A 927 -9.57 52.39 -24.61
N THR A 928 -9.31 52.42 -25.91
CA THR A 928 -7.97 52.23 -26.46
C THR A 928 -7.23 53.56 -26.49
N LEU A 929 -6.57 53.91 -25.39
CA LEU A 929 -5.73 55.12 -25.32
C LEU A 929 -4.48 54.95 -26.21
N PRO A 930 -3.94 56.00 -26.86
CA PRO A 930 -2.67 55.94 -27.60
C PRO A 930 -1.45 55.70 -26.71
N GLU A 931 -0.35 55.19 -27.30
CA GLU A 931 0.95 55.11 -26.64
C GLU A 931 1.53 56.50 -26.31
N GLY A 932 2.24 56.65 -25.18
CA GLY A 932 2.79 57.94 -24.72
C GLY A 932 1.96 58.71 -23.67
N LEU A 933 0.86 58.12 -23.17
CA LEU A 933 0.04 58.63 -22.06
C LEU A 933 0.34 57.89 -20.75
N ASP A 934 1.62 57.73 -20.42
CA ASP A 934 2.06 56.95 -19.25
C ASP A 934 1.58 57.57 -17.92
N ASP A 935 1.38 58.89 -17.88
CA ASP A 935 0.79 59.59 -16.74
C ASP A 935 -0.67 59.20 -16.47
N VAL A 936 -1.39 58.76 -17.52
CA VAL A 936 -2.78 58.27 -17.44
C VAL A 936 -2.83 56.77 -17.15
N ARG A 937 -1.87 56.00 -17.66
CA ARG A 937 -1.80 54.53 -17.55
C ARG A 937 -1.09 54.01 -16.29
N ARG A 938 -0.30 54.86 -15.61
CA ARG A 938 0.53 54.48 -14.46
C ARG A 938 -0.29 53.81 -13.34
N ASN A 939 0.17 52.63 -12.91
CA ASN A 939 -0.34 51.97 -11.70
C ASN A 939 0.20 52.67 -10.45
N ASP A 940 -0.69 53.28 -9.68
CA ASP A 940 -0.35 54.08 -8.50
C ASP A 940 -0.35 53.28 -7.19
N LEU A 941 -0.74 51.99 -7.22
CA LEU A 941 -0.87 51.15 -6.02
C LEU A 941 0.47 50.81 -5.35
N GLU A 942 1.59 50.94 -6.06
CA GLU A 942 2.92 50.55 -5.56
C GLU A 942 3.73 51.74 -4.99
N ASP A 943 3.27 52.98 -5.19
CA ASP A 943 4.00 54.18 -4.77
C ASP A 943 3.50 54.70 -3.42
N LYS A 944 4.24 54.35 -2.36
CA LYS A 944 3.95 54.71 -0.96
C LYS A 944 4.08 56.21 -0.65
N SER A 945 4.55 57.03 -1.59
CA SER A 945 4.84 58.45 -1.36
C SER A 945 3.70 59.40 -1.79
N LEU A 946 2.67 58.87 -2.47
CA LEU A 946 1.62 59.69 -3.08
C LEU A 946 0.41 59.88 -2.14
N GLN A 947 0.18 61.11 -1.67
CA GLN A 947 -1.18 61.54 -1.27
C GLN A 947 -1.97 61.86 -2.55
N ILE A 948 -3.09 61.19 -2.74
CA ILE A 948 -3.92 61.35 -3.94
C ILE A 948 -5.11 62.25 -3.58
N ASP A 949 -5.24 63.39 -4.24
CA ASP A 949 -6.53 64.07 -4.37
C ASP A 949 -7.15 63.59 -5.68
N CYS A 950 -8.38 63.09 -5.63
CA CYS A 950 -9.14 62.80 -6.83
C CYS A 950 -10.11 63.95 -7.08
N GLY A 951 -10.41 64.23 -8.34
CA GLY A 951 -11.50 65.13 -8.67
C GLY A 951 -12.34 64.54 -9.79
N PHE A 952 -13.63 64.83 -9.75
CA PHE A 952 -14.48 64.63 -10.92
C PHE A 952 -14.80 65.98 -11.54
N PHE A 953 -14.79 65.98 -12.86
CA PHE A 953 -15.06 67.15 -13.69
C PHE A 953 -16.33 66.88 -14.47
N VAL A 954 -17.35 67.71 -14.25
CA VAL A 954 -18.60 67.69 -15.02
C VAL A 954 -18.65 68.96 -15.84
N TRP A 955 -18.99 68.82 -17.12
CA TRP A 955 -18.97 69.96 -18.03
C TRP A 955 -20.09 69.90 -19.05
N ALA A 956 -20.43 71.09 -19.54
CA ALA A 956 -21.37 71.33 -20.61
C ALA A 956 -20.81 72.43 -21.52
N LEU A 957 -20.78 72.19 -22.83
CA LEU A 957 -20.37 73.15 -23.86
C LEU A 957 -21.57 73.42 -24.78
N SER A 958 -21.85 74.70 -25.01
CA SER A 958 -22.99 75.14 -25.81
C SER A 958 -22.87 76.60 -26.23
N ASP A 959 -23.26 76.92 -27.46
CA ASP A 959 -23.45 78.31 -27.90
C ASP A 959 -24.81 78.91 -27.50
N VAL A 960 -25.69 78.13 -26.87
CA VAL A 960 -27.07 78.51 -26.49
C VAL A 960 -27.36 78.21 -25.03
N ALA A 961 -28.25 78.97 -24.41
CA ALA A 961 -28.60 78.80 -23.00
C ALA A 961 -29.35 77.48 -22.72
N GLY A 962 -29.06 76.85 -21.57
CA GLY A 962 -29.76 75.65 -21.11
C GLY A 962 -29.23 75.09 -19.78
N GLU A 963 -29.86 74.03 -19.29
CA GLU A 963 -29.59 73.46 -17.96
C GLU A 963 -29.38 71.94 -18.03
N PHE A 964 -28.41 71.44 -17.27
CA PHE A 964 -28.00 70.04 -17.21
C PHE A 964 -27.85 69.61 -15.76
N SER A 965 -28.30 68.39 -15.39
CA SER A 965 -28.20 67.93 -14.01
C SER A 965 -27.56 66.53 -13.89
N VAL A 966 -26.83 66.32 -12.79
CA VAL A 966 -26.29 65.03 -12.38
C VAL A 966 -27.03 64.58 -11.13
N ASP A 967 -27.62 63.39 -11.18
CA ASP A 967 -28.45 62.83 -10.11
C ASP A 967 -27.63 62.33 -8.93
N SER A 968 -26.52 61.64 -9.22
CA SER A 968 -25.63 61.08 -8.21
C SER A 968 -24.26 60.81 -8.82
N ALA A 969 -23.25 60.78 -7.97
CA ALA A 969 -21.92 60.29 -8.27
C ALA A 969 -21.57 59.13 -7.33
N GLN A 970 -20.90 58.10 -7.85
CA GLN A 970 -20.45 56.98 -7.05
C GLN A 970 -18.94 56.83 -7.20
N PHE A 971 -18.26 56.68 -6.06
CA PHE A 971 -16.82 56.46 -5.96
C PHE A 971 -16.56 55.10 -5.30
N VAL A 972 -15.72 54.29 -5.92
CA VAL A 972 -15.24 53.04 -5.33
C VAL A 972 -13.73 53.13 -5.18
N PHE A 973 -13.27 52.98 -3.94
CA PHE A 973 -11.85 53.01 -3.61
C PHE A 973 -11.37 51.59 -3.27
N ASP A 974 -10.20 51.24 -3.78
CA ASP A 974 -9.45 50.03 -3.44
C ASP A 974 -8.21 50.43 -2.64
N SER A 975 -8.17 50.10 -1.36
CA SER A 975 -7.02 50.41 -0.50
C SER A 975 -5.79 49.55 -0.76
N GLY A 976 -5.77 48.71 -1.79
CA GLY A 976 -4.71 47.74 -1.98
C GLY A 976 -4.71 46.68 -0.88
N LEU A 977 -4.26 45.48 -1.25
CA LEU A 977 -4.12 44.36 -0.35
C LEU A 977 -2.85 44.56 0.47
N GLY A 978 -2.93 45.33 1.55
CA GLY A 978 -1.86 45.38 2.53
C GLY A 978 -1.61 43.97 3.06
N LYS A 979 -0.39 43.44 2.87
CA LYS A 979 0.13 42.43 3.79
C LYS A 979 0.00 43.03 5.20
N PRO A 980 -0.66 42.39 6.17
CA PRO A 980 -0.57 42.82 7.56
C PRO A 980 0.87 42.61 8.03
N GLU A 981 1.37 43.50 8.88
CA GLU A 981 2.57 43.28 9.68
C GLU A 981 2.45 42.05 10.59
#